data_AF-A0AAU2MQE8-F1
#
_entry.id   AF-A0AAU2MQE8-F1
#
_cell.length_a   1.000
_cell.length_b   1.000
_cell.length_c   1.000
_cell.angle_alpha   90.00
_cell.angle_beta   90.00
_cell.angle_gamma   90.00
#
_symmetry.space_group_name_H-M   'P 1'
#
loop_
_entity.id
_entity.type
_entity.pdbx_description
1 polymer ?
#
loop_
_entity_poly.entity_id
_entity_poly.type
_entity_poly.pdbx_seq_one_letter_code
_entity_poly.pdbx_strand_id
1 'polypeptide(L)'
;MQIPTTMRRRVPALAAFLLLLLTGIAALLPLRISEPRPASAPTGDFSAARAVAQLDHIAKVPHPAGSAAQADVQEYLVGELRKLGLRPEVQTRVAPSDADSPAIVGSVSNVHATIPGKKPTGRVLLVAHYDSVPIAPGAGDDGSNVAAILEIARVLKAGAQLRNDVEILFTDGEEYGLLGSRGFVDAEASTYRAAAPRQTVVVNMEGRGTSGPVMMFQMAGTGLTSAVKASGAVTTSFSAAIYDRLPNDTDLTVFDEAGMRGLNFAFMDGSAHYHTGHDSISRLDAASVQDMGDAALGAVRQLGGTDLSQSGPDATYFSLFGTVVSYPAWLALPLALTALLGVPLLLWFGRSRGLSPRGAGRAALTFPLTLIGAAVIGLAGWSALSLARPDFALSEGSVHHLGRYAWGGALLLLVLLVAWYRWARRKASPLDIVAGVLGWFAMLAVVCAVLLPGGAYLFTWPALIGLAVLAVTLRFTRSDSPWRVVAGAVTALPVVALVLPVVLLLLPALGLSLIAAPLVLAALLAAVLLSLLEPLPSRRALTVGMLATAVAGAGTLVVGTTLDGYSADEPRPVSLGYVLESDTGKATWVSDGDTSQPAVGKFLTGDPARFEDRVPALDDAVLANGVAKAAPLDAPRTANVSSTEADGVRTVRVRIQAPADAHTIAVHAGTGAHQILDATVEGAKLTGGPKRPQGEWGWSFSYAAPPAEGIDVVIRTRGKGPLPLRVVSTAVGLPDGVGAPTLAADQSWASWPSVAGQTFVVRTFRI
;
A
#
# COMPACT_ATOMS: atom_id res chain seq x y z
N MET A 1 19.39 45.61 -36.87
CA MET A 1 18.88 44.26 -37.15
C MET A 1 17.76 43.94 -36.16
N GLN A 2 16.49 44.19 -36.52
CA GLN A 2 15.35 43.92 -35.65
C GLN A 2 15.03 42.42 -35.68
N ILE A 3 15.22 41.74 -34.55
CA ILE A 3 14.77 40.35 -34.37
C ILE A 3 13.24 40.32 -34.58
N PRO A 4 12.71 39.48 -35.49
CA PRO A 4 11.28 39.42 -35.75
C PRO A 4 10.47 39.14 -34.47
N THR A 5 9.29 39.76 -34.35
CA THR A 5 8.41 39.70 -33.16
C THR A 5 8.05 38.28 -32.73
N THR A 6 8.07 37.33 -33.67
CA THR A 6 7.89 35.89 -33.43
C THR A 6 9.10 35.25 -32.72
N MET A 7 10.34 35.64 -33.04
CA MET A 7 11.55 35.19 -32.32
C MET A 7 11.61 35.75 -30.89
N ARG A 8 11.15 36.99 -30.66
CA ARG A 8 11.11 37.61 -29.31
C ARG A 8 10.23 36.88 -28.30
N ARG A 9 9.28 36.06 -28.75
CA ARG A 9 8.38 35.27 -27.88
C ARG A 9 8.84 33.82 -27.67
N ARG A 10 9.59 33.26 -28.63
CA ARG A 10 10.03 31.85 -28.59
C ARG A 10 11.18 31.59 -27.62
N VAL A 11 12.15 32.51 -27.53
CA VAL A 11 13.30 32.36 -26.62
C VAL A 11 12.89 32.32 -25.14
N PRO A 12 12.03 33.23 -24.64
CA PRO A 12 11.59 33.17 -23.24
C PRO A 12 10.73 31.94 -22.94
N ALA A 13 9.90 31.48 -23.89
CA ALA A 13 9.11 30.25 -23.74
C ALA A 13 10.01 29.00 -23.68
N LEU A 14 11.05 28.93 -24.53
CA LEU A 14 12.03 27.85 -24.49
C LEU A 14 12.82 27.84 -23.18
N ALA A 15 13.26 28.99 -22.69
CA ALA A 15 13.95 29.10 -21.41
C ALA A 15 13.06 28.62 -20.24
N ALA A 16 11.78 28.99 -20.24
CA ALA A 16 10.83 28.55 -19.22
C ALA A 16 10.57 27.04 -19.31
N PHE A 17 10.45 26.48 -20.52
CA PHE A 17 10.34 25.04 -20.73
C PHE A 17 11.58 24.29 -20.20
N LEU A 18 12.79 24.75 -20.54
CA LEU A 18 14.03 24.15 -20.05
C LEU A 18 14.14 24.22 -18.53
N LEU A 19 13.72 25.32 -17.91
CA LEU A 19 13.72 25.46 -16.45
C LEU A 19 12.74 24.48 -15.79
N LEU A 20 11.54 24.32 -16.35
CA LEU A 20 10.56 23.35 -15.85
C LEU A 20 11.04 21.91 -16.06
N LEU A 21 11.69 21.63 -17.19
CA LEU A 21 12.31 20.32 -17.45
C LEU A 21 13.41 20.02 -16.43
N LEU A 22 14.31 20.97 -16.15
CA LEU A 22 15.35 20.81 -15.14
C LEU A 22 14.77 20.67 -13.74
N THR A 23 13.69 21.39 -13.42
CA THR A 23 12.97 21.26 -12.15
C THR A 23 12.32 19.89 -12.02
N GLY A 24 11.70 19.38 -13.10
CA GLY A 24 11.18 18.03 -13.16
C GLY A 24 12.28 16.99 -12.94
N ILE A 25 13.40 17.09 -13.68
CA ILE A 25 14.55 16.18 -13.50
C ILE A 25 15.07 16.22 -12.07
N ALA A 26 15.24 17.42 -11.49
CA ALA A 26 15.71 17.58 -10.12
C ALA A 26 14.71 17.02 -9.09
N ALA A 27 13.41 17.16 -9.33
CA ALA A 27 12.36 16.64 -8.46
C ALA A 27 12.25 15.10 -8.51
N LEU A 28 12.65 14.50 -9.63
CA LEU A 28 12.63 13.04 -9.84
C LEU A 28 13.98 12.37 -9.52
N LEU A 29 15.07 13.12 -9.41
CA LEU A 29 16.37 12.59 -9.04
C LEU A 29 16.36 11.79 -7.73
N PRO A 30 15.61 12.17 -6.67
CA PRO A 30 15.51 11.40 -5.42
C PRO A 30 14.76 10.07 -5.57
N LEU A 31 14.01 9.85 -6.65
CA LEU A 31 13.36 8.55 -6.92
C LEU A 31 14.36 7.50 -7.47
N ARG A 32 15.64 7.85 -7.61
CA ARG A 32 16.68 6.89 -7.98
C ARG A 32 17.09 6.07 -6.78
N ILE A 33 17.12 4.76 -6.96
CA ILE A 33 17.63 3.78 -6.01
C ILE A 33 19.15 3.81 -5.90
N SER A 34 19.63 3.47 -4.71
CA SER A 34 21.05 3.34 -4.38
C SER A 34 21.69 2.15 -5.12
N GLU A 35 22.92 2.30 -5.62
CA GLU A 35 23.64 1.18 -6.24
C GLU A 35 23.96 0.09 -5.20
N PRO A 36 23.65 -1.19 -5.48
CA PRO A 36 23.82 -2.27 -4.51
C PRO A 36 25.29 -2.49 -4.20
N ARG A 37 25.67 -2.38 -2.92
CA ARG A 37 27.06 -2.54 -2.50
C ARG A 37 27.45 -4.01 -2.42
N PRO A 38 28.64 -4.40 -2.90
CA PRO A 38 29.11 -5.77 -2.89
C PRO A 38 29.42 -6.26 -1.48
N ALA A 39 29.56 -7.58 -1.30
CA ALA A 39 29.84 -8.17 0.01
C ALA A 39 31.19 -7.75 0.60
N SER A 40 32.11 -7.25 -0.23
CA SER A 40 33.41 -6.68 0.15
C SER A 40 33.32 -5.22 0.65
N ALA A 41 32.13 -4.62 0.70
CA ALA A 41 31.94 -3.27 1.22
C ALA A 41 32.44 -3.16 2.68
N PRO A 42 32.92 -1.98 3.12
CA PRO A 42 33.41 -1.78 4.48
C PRO A 42 32.45 -2.28 5.56
N THR A 43 32.99 -2.75 6.68
CA THR A 43 32.20 -3.38 7.76
C THR A 43 31.19 -2.43 8.41
N GLY A 44 31.47 -1.12 8.39
CA GLY A 44 30.60 -0.07 8.91
C GLY A 44 29.47 0.36 7.97
N ASP A 45 29.44 -0.16 6.74
CA ASP A 45 28.46 0.17 5.72
C ASP A 45 27.47 -1.00 5.53
N PHE A 46 26.22 -0.66 5.22
CA PHE A 46 25.23 -1.64 4.79
C PHE A 46 25.57 -2.17 3.40
N SER A 47 25.46 -3.48 3.20
CA SER A 47 25.62 -4.15 1.90
C SER A 47 24.41 -4.99 1.54
N ALA A 48 23.75 -4.62 0.44
CA ALA A 48 22.69 -5.43 -0.14
C ALA A 48 23.17 -6.84 -0.51
N ALA A 49 24.39 -7.01 -1.02
CA ALA A 49 24.90 -8.35 -1.34
C ALA A 49 25.01 -9.27 -0.11
N ARG A 50 25.33 -8.74 1.08
CA ARG A 50 25.32 -9.53 2.33
C ARG A 50 23.91 -9.85 2.81
N ALA A 51 22.98 -8.90 2.67
CA ALA A 51 21.57 -9.10 3.01
C ALA A 51 20.91 -10.12 2.06
N VAL A 52 20.99 -9.91 0.74
CA VAL A 52 20.40 -10.80 -0.28
C VAL A 52 20.91 -12.24 -0.16
N ALA A 53 22.16 -12.45 0.23
CA ALA A 53 22.70 -13.81 0.45
C ALA A 53 21.98 -14.58 1.57
N GLN A 54 21.30 -13.90 2.49
CA GLN A 54 20.50 -14.53 3.55
C GLN A 54 19.18 -15.11 3.02
N LEU A 55 18.70 -14.63 1.86
CA LEU A 55 17.37 -14.96 1.35
C LEU A 55 17.23 -16.41 0.93
N ASP A 56 18.33 -17.09 0.57
CA ASP A 56 18.32 -18.53 0.29
C ASP A 56 17.84 -19.38 1.47
N HIS A 57 17.92 -18.84 2.70
CA HIS A 57 17.43 -19.46 3.93
C HIS A 57 16.08 -18.90 4.40
N ILE A 58 15.70 -17.70 3.96
CA ILE A 58 14.50 -16.99 4.44
C ILE A 58 13.34 -17.18 3.44
N ALA A 59 13.54 -16.80 2.19
CA ALA A 59 12.47 -16.63 1.20
C ALA A 59 12.61 -17.55 -0.01
N LYS A 60 13.10 -18.78 0.22
CA LYS A 60 13.28 -19.78 -0.85
C LYS A 60 11.99 -20.49 -1.21
N VAL A 61 11.14 -20.73 -0.21
CA VAL A 61 9.84 -21.40 -0.33
C VAL A 61 8.82 -20.61 0.49
N PRO A 62 7.51 -20.71 0.19
CA PRO A 62 6.49 -20.17 1.07
C PRO A 62 6.63 -20.72 2.49
N HIS A 63 6.53 -19.83 3.46
CA HIS A 63 6.70 -20.10 4.88
C HIS A 63 5.64 -19.35 5.70
N PRO A 64 4.33 -19.65 5.49
CA PRO A 64 3.28 -19.05 6.29
C PRO A 64 3.38 -19.43 7.76
N ALA A 65 2.83 -18.58 8.62
CA ALA A 65 2.78 -18.78 10.07
C ALA A 65 2.33 -20.20 10.46
N GLY A 66 3.08 -20.85 11.34
CA GLY A 66 2.82 -22.22 11.81
C GLY A 66 3.29 -23.34 10.89
N SER A 67 3.81 -23.05 9.69
CA SER A 67 4.38 -24.06 8.80
C SER A 67 5.75 -24.54 9.26
N ALA A 68 6.15 -25.75 8.83
CA ALA A 68 7.50 -26.25 9.09
C ALA A 68 8.59 -25.36 8.48
N ALA A 69 8.35 -24.78 7.29
CA ALA A 69 9.28 -23.87 6.66
C ALA A 69 9.47 -22.57 7.48
N GLN A 70 8.40 -22.05 8.08
CA GLN A 70 8.47 -20.89 8.98
C GLN A 70 9.26 -21.19 10.26
N ALA A 71 9.13 -22.40 10.81
CA ALA A 71 9.96 -22.84 11.93
C ALA A 71 11.46 -22.92 11.57
N ASP A 72 11.80 -23.39 10.37
CA ASP A 72 13.18 -23.41 9.86
C ASP A 72 13.75 -21.98 9.73
N VAL A 73 12.95 -21.03 9.22
CA VAL A 73 13.32 -19.60 9.15
C VAL A 73 13.53 -19.05 10.55
N GLN A 74 12.63 -19.31 11.50
CA GLN A 74 12.78 -18.86 12.88
C GLN A 74 14.10 -19.35 13.52
N GLU A 75 14.42 -20.63 13.37
CA GLU A 75 15.67 -21.20 13.89
C GLU A 75 16.89 -20.52 13.24
N TYR A 76 16.82 -20.27 11.93
CA TYR A 76 17.86 -19.54 11.20
C TYR A 76 18.09 -18.13 11.77
N LEU A 77 17.02 -17.35 11.96
CA LEU A 77 17.10 -15.99 12.51
C LEU A 77 17.70 -15.97 13.92
N VAL A 78 17.27 -16.90 14.78
CA VAL A 78 17.85 -17.09 16.12
C VAL A 78 19.35 -17.40 16.02
N GLY A 79 19.74 -18.26 15.08
CA GLY A 79 21.13 -18.61 14.80
C GLY A 79 21.98 -17.41 14.38
N GLU A 80 21.51 -16.61 13.42
CA GLU A 80 22.20 -15.42 12.93
C GLU A 80 22.37 -14.36 14.03
N LEU A 81 21.33 -14.09 14.82
CA LEU A 81 21.42 -13.15 15.94
C LEU A 81 22.43 -13.63 17.01
N ARG A 82 22.51 -14.94 17.29
CA ARG A 82 23.54 -15.51 18.19
C ARG A 82 24.95 -15.36 17.63
N LYS A 83 25.16 -15.55 16.31
CA LYS A 83 26.46 -15.33 15.65
C LYS A 83 26.94 -13.88 15.79
N LEU A 84 26.01 -12.92 15.84
CA LEU A 84 26.31 -11.51 16.14
C LEU A 84 26.60 -11.24 17.64
N GLY A 85 26.55 -12.27 18.50
CA GLY A 85 26.77 -12.16 19.93
C GLY A 85 25.59 -11.52 20.68
N LEU A 86 24.38 -11.59 20.11
CA LEU A 86 23.13 -11.18 20.76
C LEU A 86 22.49 -12.35 21.51
N ARG A 87 21.50 -12.03 22.34
CA ARG A 87 20.70 -13.00 23.08
C ARG A 87 19.26 -12.96 22.55
N PRO A 88 18.96 -13.70 21.46
CA PRO A 88 17.61 -13.75 20.95
C PRO A 88 16.70 -14.56 21.87
N GLU A 89 15.46 -14.11 21.99
CA GLU A 89 14.35 -14.74 22.69
C GLU A 89 13.22 -15.00 21.69
N VAL A 90 12.59 -16.17 21.78
CA VAL A 90 11.38 -16.49 21.02
C VAL A 90 10.18 -16.29 21.93
N GLN A 91 9.26 -15.43 21.52
CA GLN A 91 8.07 -15.06 22.29
C GLN A 91 6.82 -15.68 21.66
N THR A 92 6.41 -16.84 22.17
CA THR A 92 5.19 -17.52 21.71
C THR A 92 3.95 -17.06 22.48
N ARG A 93 2.92 -16.68 21.74
CA ARG A 93 1.64 -16.16 22.27
C ARG A 93 0.47 -16.58 21.38
N VAL A 94 -0.71 -16.68 21.99
CA VAL A 94 -1.97 -16.64 21.25
C VAL A 94 -2.43 -15.18 21.19
N ALA A 95 -2.56 -14.63 20.00
CA ALA A 95 -2.94 -13.24 19.79
C ALA A 95 -4.23 -13.16 18.99
N PRO A 96 -5.24 -12.38 19.43
CA PRO A 96 -6.40 -12.02 18.63
C PRO A 96 -6.21 -10.69 17.88
N SER A 97 -6.65 -10.62 16.63
CA SER A 97 -6.96 -9.39 15.90
C SER A 97 -8.43 -9.05 16.11
N ASP A 98 -8.69 -8.02 16.92
CA ASP A 98 -10.03 -7.46 17.15
C ASP A 98 -10.46 -6.45 16.06
N ALA A 99 -9.54 -6.07 15.16
CA ALA A 99 -9.84 -5.15 14.05
C ALA A 99 -10.67 -5.83 12.94
N ASP A 100 -10.58 -7.15 12.84
CA ASP A 100 -11.24 -7.93 11.82
C ASP A 100 -12.59 -8.49 12.28
N SER A 101 -13.57 -8.45 11.38
CA SER A 101 -14.82 -9.20 11.53
C SER A 101 -14.95 -10.14 10.33
N PRO A 102 -14.86 -11.48 10.52
CA PRO A 102 -14.70 -12.17 11.80
C PRO A 102 -13.32 -11.95 12.42
N ALA A 103 -13.24 -12.06 13.75
CA ALA A 103 -11.97 -11.97 14.46
C ALA A 103 -11.01 -13.06 13.98
N ILE A 104 -9.74 -12.69 13.81
CA ILE A 104 -8.65 -13.62 13.53
C ILE A 104 -7.89 -13.86 14.82
N VAL A 105 -7.54 -15.10 15.11
CA VAL A 105 -6.69 -15.48 16.25
C VAL A 105 -5.57 -16.34 15.72
N GLY A 106 -4.41 -16.36 16.35
CA GLY A 106 -3.40 -17.34 15.97
C GLY A 106 -2.36 -17.56 17.05
N SER A 107 -1.66 -18.68 16.93
CA SER A 107 -0.46 -18.96 17.70
C SER A 107 0.74 -18.42 16.93
N VAL A 108 1.37 -17.37 17.46
CA VAL A 108 2.49 -16.67 16.83
C VAL A 108 3.73 -16.71 17.69
N SER A 109 4.90 -16.69 17.05
CA SER A 109 6.20 -16.77 17.72
C SER A 109 7.16 -15.70 17.20
N ASN A 110 7.22 -14.56 17.88
CA ASN A 110 8.14 -13.48 17.49
C ASN A 110 9.59 -13.82 17.88
N VAL A 111 10.56 -13.33 17.11
CA VAL A 111 12.00 -13.38 17.46
C VAL A 111 12.47 -11.99 17.87
N HIS A 112 12.96 -11.85 19.09
CA HIS A 112 13.37 -10.57 19.67
C HIS A 112 14.81 -10.60 20.17
N ALA A 113 15.60 -9.55 19.92
CA ALA A 113 16.94 -9.41 20.47
C ALA A 113 17.29 -7.94 20.75
N THR A 114 18.14 -7.68 21.75
CA THR A 114 18.55 -6.32 22.12
C THR A 114 20.04 -6.06 21.87
N ILE A 115 20.35 -4.96 21.19
CA ILE A 115 21.67 -4.33 21.15
C ILE A 115 21.68 -3.23 22.24
N PRO A 116 22.39 -3.41 23.36
CA PRO A 116 22.33 -2.48 24.48
C PRO A 116 22.98 -1.14 24.14
N GLY A 117 22.31 -0.05 24.50
CA GLY A 117 22.80 1.31 24.45
C GLY A 117 23.69 1.66 25.66
N LYS A 118 24.36 2.81 25.58
CA LYS A 118 25.25 3.30 26.66
C LYS A 118 24.49 3.94 27.81
N LYS A 119 23.49 4.77 27.48
CA LYS A 119 22.71 5.59 28.43
C LYS A 119 21.31 5.79 27.88
N PRO A 120 20.49 4.72 27.83
CA PRO A 120 19.19 4.79 27.17
C PRO A 120 18.27 5.83 27.80
N THR A 121 17.59 6.57 26.95
CA THR A 121 16.46 7.46 27.28
C THR A 121 15.13 6.95 26.72
N GLY A 122 15.19 5.75 26.13
CA GLY A 122 14.15 5.09 25.36
C GLY A 122 14.79 3.95 24.57
N ARG A 123 14.07 3.42 23.59
CA ARG A 123 14.54 2.34 22.71
C ARG A 123 14.09 2.59 21.27
N VAL A 124 14.86 2.04 20.33
CA VAL A 124 14.49 1.97 18.92
C VAL A 124 14.13 0.52 18.62
N LEU A 125 12.90 0.26 18.19
CA LEU A 125 12.46 -1.07 17.76
C LEU A 125 12.58 -1.13 16.24
N LEU A 126 13.38 -2.04 15.72
CA LEU A 126 13.58 -2.25 14.29
C LEU A 126 12.80 -3.53 13.89
N VAL A 127 11.79 -3.36 13.04
CA VAL A 127 10.73 -4.35 12.81
C VAL A 127 10.62 -4.71 11.33
N ALA A 128 10.42 -6.00 11.07
CA ALA A 128 10.01 -6.62 9.80
C ALA A 128 9.28 -7.92 10.16
N HIS A 129 8.30 -8.36 9.37
CA HIS A 129 7.65 -9.65 9.58
C HIS A 129 8.42 -10.77 8.85
N TYR A 130 8.40 -11.98 9.41
CA TYR A 130 9.14 -13.12 8.83
C TYR A 130 8.25 -14.27 8.36
N ASP A 131 6.94 -14.18 8.55
CA ASP A 131 6.00 -15.06 7.85
C ASP A 131 5.74 -14.56 6.43
N SER A 132 5.42 -15.48 5.52
CA SER A 132 4.96 -15.16 4.17
C SER A 132 3.49 -15.52 3.98
N VAL A 133 2.83 -14.98 2.96
CA VAL A 133 1.56 -15.57 2.51
C VAL A 133 1.73 -17.05 2.07
N PRO A 134 0.65 -17.86 2.07
CA PRO A 134 0.76 -19.31 1.85
C PRO A 134 1.28 -19.73 0.47
N ILE A 135 1.11 -18.90 -0.56
CA ILE A 135 1.43 -19.22 -1.96
C ILE A 135 2.68 -18.51 -2.50
N ALA A 136 3.29 -17.62 -1.71
CA ALA A 136 4.42 -16.81 -2.13
C ALA A 136 5.66 -17.08 -1.26
N PRO A 137 6.87 -17.18 -1.84
CA PRO A 137 8.09 -17.26 -1.06
C PRO A 137 8.40 -16.04 -0.20
N GLY A 138 7.83 -14.87 -0.50
CA GLY A 138 7.95 -13.67 0.35
C GLY A 138 9.33 -13.00 0.28
N ALA A 139 9.94 -12.92 -0.91
CA ALA A 139 11.28 -12.34 -1.02
C ALA A 139 11.28 -10.81 -0.87
N GLY A 140 10.32 -10.13 -1.49
CA GLY A 140 10.01 -8.73 -1.26
C GLY A 140 9.25 -8.56 0.05
N ASP A 141 8.25 -9.42 0.30
CA ASP A 141 7.31 -9.34 1.41
C ASP A 141 7.40 -10.55 2.38
N ASP A 142 8.17 -10.49 3.46
CA ASP A 142 9.06 -9.39 3.85
C ASP A 142 10.50 -9.85 4.11
N GLY A 143 10.88 -10.96 3.46
CA GLY A 143 12.18 -11.60 3.64
C GLY A 143 13.38 -10.69 3.37
N SER A 144 13.27 -9.76 2.41
CA SER A 144 14.32 -8.78 2.11
C SER A 144 14.61 -7.83 3.27
N ASN A 145 13.57 -7.43 4.01
CA ASN A 145 13.70 -6.53 5.15
C ASN A 145 14.15 -7.27 6.40
N VAL A 146 13.70 -8.52 6.60
CA VAL A 146 14.28 -9.42 7.60
C VAL A 146 15.80 -9.56 7.40
N ALA A 147 16.22 -9.82 6.15
CA ALA A 147 17.63 -9.91 5.79
C ALA A 147 18.38 -8.58 5.95
N ALA A 148 17.74 -7.46 5.62
CA ALA A 148 18.31 -6.12 5.81
C ALA A 148 18.53 -5.82 7.31
N ILE A 149 17.60 -6.19 8.18
CA ILE A 149 17.74 -6.00 9.63
C ILE A 149 18.92 -6.80 10.19
N LEU A 150 19.16 -8.03 9.72
CA LEU A 150 20.35 -8.81 10.11
C LEU A 150 21.65 -8.10 9.74
N GLU A 151 21.73 -7.53 8.53
CA GLU A 151 22.89 -6.74 8.08
C GLU A 151 23.02 -5.42 8.85
N ILE A 152 21.91 -4.73 9.15
CA ILE A 152 21.89 -3.53 10.00
C ILE A 152 22.43 -3.87 11.40
N ALA A 153 21.97 -4.97 12.00
CA ALA A 153 22.44 -5.43 13.29
C ALA A 153 23.96 -5.67 13.28
N ARG A 154 24.48 -6.31 12.23
CA ARG A 154 25.92 -6.52 12.03
C ARG A 154 26.67 -5.18 11.95
N VAL A 155 26.16 -4.21 11.18
CA VAL A 155 26.75 -2.87 11.06
C VAL A 155 26.77 -2.14 12.40
N LEU A 156 25.66 -2.15 13.15
CA LEU A 156 25.56 -1.50 14.45
C LEU A 156 26.50 -2.12 15.48
N LYS A 157 26.66 -3.46 15.44
CA LYS A 157 27.58 -4.20 16.32
C LYS A 157 29.06 -3.96 16.03
N ALA A 158 29.40 -3.68 14.78
CA ALA A 158 30.76 -3.30 14.37
C ALA A 158 31.08 -1.82 14.66
N GLY A 159 30.05 -0.98 14.82
CA GLY A 159 30.17 0.46 15.01
C GLY A 159 30.31 0.89 16.48
N ALA A 160 30.29 2.22 16.68
CA ALA A 160 30.24 2.79 18.01
C ALA A 160 28.88 2.51 18.65
N GLN A 161 28.90 2.03 19.90
CA GLN A 161 27.68 1.78 20.65
C GLN A 161 26.87 3.07 20.83
N LEU A 162 25.57 2.98 20.48
CA LEU A 162 24.60 4.07 20.48
C LEU A 162 24.18 4.46 21.91
N ARG A 163 23.41 5.56 22.03
CA ARG A 163 22.89 6.02 23.32
C ARG A 163 21.77 5.11 23.80
N ASN A 164 20.75 4.92 22.95
CA ASN A 164 19.56 4.12 23.25
C ASN A 164 19.77 2.66 22.84
N ASP A 165 18.96 1.79 23.44
CA ASP A 165 18.87 0.40 23.02
C ASP A 165 18.30 0.34 21.60
N VAL A 166 18.82 -0.59 20.80
CA VAL A 166 18.22 -0.98 19.51
C VAL A 166 17.72 -2.41 19.68
N GLU A 167 16.42 -2.58 19.64
CA GLU A 167 15.75 -3.87 19.72
C GLU A 167 15.39 -4.32 18.32
N ILE A 168 15.79 -5.54 17.97
CA ILE A 168 15.43 -6.22 16.72
C ILE A 168 14.20 -7.06 17.04
N LEU A 169 13.15 -6.92 16.23
CA LEU A 169 11.93 -7.69 16.35
C LEU A 169 11.53 -8.22 14.98
N PHE A 170 11.51 -9.54 14.85
CA PHE A 170 10.88 -10.22 13.73
C PHE A 170 9.51 -10.72 14.19
N THR A 171 8.46 -10.15 13.62
CA THR A 171 7.06 -10.47 13.93
C THR A 171 6.58 -11.68 13.11
N ASP A 172 5.69 -12.46 13.69
CA ASP A 172 5.05 -13.62 13.06
C ASP A 172 3.55 -13.42 12.92
N GLY A 173 2.96 -13.87 11.81
CA GLY A 173 1.52 -13.78 11.55
C GLY A 173 1.06 -12.35 11.24
N GLU A 174 1.91 -11.55 10.60
CA GLU A 174 1.53 -10.24 10.05
C GLU A 174 0.39 -10.42 9.03
N GLU A 175 0.59 -11.38 8.13
CA GLU A 175 -0.27 -11.71 6.99
C GLU A 175 -1.66 -12.19 7.41
N TYR A 176 -1.81 -12.58 8.68
CA TYR A 176 -3.04 -13.04 9.29
C TYR A 176 -3.65 -12.01 10.26
N GLY A 177 -3.37 -10.72 10.07
CA GLY A 177 -3.97 -9.64 10.84
C GLY A 177 -3.09 -9.13 11.98
N LEU A 178 -1.78 -9.00 11.72
CA LEU A 178 -0.81 -8.35 12.62
C LEU A 178 -0.67 -9.07 13.97
N LEU A 179 -0.85 -10.38 13.97
CA LEU A 179 -0.94 -11.18 15.19
C LEU A 179 0.35 -11.09 16.02
N GLY A 180 1.50 -11.04 15.36
CA GLY A 180 2.82 -10.93 15.97
C GLY A 180 3.01 -9.63 16.75
N SER A 181 2.80 -8.48 16.12
CA SER A 181 2.89 -7.19 16.82
C SER A 181 1.86 -7.07 17.95
N ARG A 182 0.63 -7.59 17.78
CA ARG A 182 -0.37 -7.65 18.87
C ARG A 182 0.12 -8.50 20.04
N GLY A 183 0.67 -9.68 19.75
CA GLY A 183 1.26 -10.56 20.75
C GLY A 183 2.46 -9.93 21.48
N PHE A 184 3.28 -9.15 20.78
CA PHE A 184 4.40 -8.42 21.39
C PHE A 184 3.91 -7.31 22.33
N VAL A 185 2.95 -6.50 21.90
CA VAL A 185 2.37 -5.43 22.73
C VAL A 185 1.71 -6.00 23.99
N ASP A 186 0.96 -7.10 23.86
CA ASP A 186 0.37 -7.80 25.01
C ASP A 186 1.44 -8.32 25.99
N ALA A 187 2.48 -8.97 25.46
CA ALA A 187 3.59 -9.47 26.28
C ALA A 187 4.30 -8.36 27.07
N GLU A 188 4.42 -7.17 26.47
CA GLU A 188 5.08 -6.01 27.08
C GLU A 188 4.17 -5.20 28.01
N ALA A 189 2.84 -5.42 28.01
CA ALA A 189 1.86 -4.60 28.72
C ALA A 189 2.10 -4.48 30.24
N SER A 190 2.74 -5.48 30.84
CA SER A 190 3.08 -5.50 32.28
C SER A 190 4.47 -4.97 32.61
N THR A 191 5.25 -4.58 31.61
CA THR A 191 6.62 -4.10 31.78
C THR A 191 6.67 -2.60 32.10
N TYR A 192 7.77 -2.13 32.71
CA TYR A 192 7.99 -0.69 32.89
C TYR A 192 8.05 0.08 31.56
N ARG A 193 8.31 -0.60 30.44
CA ARG A 193 8.36 -0.01 29.10
C ARG A 193 6.98 0.42 28.63
N ALA A 194 5.94 -0.34 28.98
CA ALA A 194 4.55 0.02 28.72
C ALA A 194 4.10 1.27 29.48
N ALA A 195 4.78 1.66 30.55
CA ALA A 195 4.45 2.90 31.29
C ALA A 195 4.92 4.18 30.55
N ALA A 196 5.80 4.07 29.56
CA ALA A 196 6.32 5.19 28.79
C ALA A 196 6.40 4.85 27.28
N PRO A 197 5.28 4.49 26.63
CA PRO A 197 5.29 3.93 25.27
C PRO A 197 5.87 4.91 24.24
N ARG A 198 5.70 6.22 24.45
CA ARG A 198 6.29 7.28 23.61
C ARG A 198 7.83 7.28 23.59
N GLN A 199 8.50 6.64 24.55
CA GLN A 199 9.97 6.48 24.55
C GLN A 199 10.43 5.28 23.69
N THR A 200 9.49 4.48 23.18
CA THR A 200 9.74 3.48 22.14
C THR A 200 9.48 4.11 20.78
N VAL A 201 10.48 4.06 19.89
CA VAL A 201 10.34 4.51 18.51
C VAL A 201 10.56 3.34 17.56
N VAL A 202 9.55 3.02 16.78
CA VAL A 202 9.55 1.91 15.82
C VAL A 202 10.08 2.39 14.46
N VAL A 203 10.96 1.60 13.86
CA VAL A 203 11.35 1.68 12.45
C VAL A 203 10.85 0.39 11.82
N ASN A 204 9.70 0.48 11.16
CA ASN A 204 9.03 -0.63 10.50
C ASN A 204 9.42 -0.65 9.02
N MET A 205 9.72 -1.83 8.49
CA MET A 205 10.16 -2.06 7.12
C MET A 205 9.19 -3.05 6.49
N GLU A 206 8.71 -2.75 5.29
CA GLU A 206 7.66 -3.51 4.57
C GLU A 206 7.97 -3.62 3.08
N GLY A 207 7.27 -4.53 2.37
CA GLY A 207 7.51 -4.80 0.96
C GLY A 207 6.25 -5.01 0.11
N ARG A 208 5.62 -3.94 -0.41
CA ARG A 208 4.46 -4.07 -1.33
C ARG A 208 4.84 -4.33 -2.81
N GLY A 209 6.02 -4.87 -3.05
CA GLY A 209 6.60 -5.01 -4.38
C GLY A 209 7.92 -5.75 -4.34
N THR A 210 8.68 -5.65 -5.42
CA THR A 210 9.99 -6.33 -5.57
C THR A 210 11.11 -5.36 -5.98
N SER A 211 10.77 -4.09 -6.25
CA SER A 211 11.72 -3.09 -6.72
C SER A 211 11.26 -1.66 -6.40
N GLY A 212 12.02 -0.67 -6.87
CA GLY A 212 11.71 0.75 -6.76
C GLY A 212 12.35 1.44 -5.56
N PRO A 213 12.25 2.78 -5.49
CA PRO A 213 12.81 3.57 -4.39
C PRO A 213 12.07 3.30 -3.08
N VAL A 214 12.79 3.37 -1.97
CA VAL A 214 12.16 3.29 -0.66
C VAL A 214 11.47 4.59 -0.31
N MET A 215 10.22 4.44 0.14
CA MET A 215 9.40 5.53 0.65
C MET A 215 9.23 5.40 2.15
N MET A 216 9.44 6.50 2.88
CA MET A 216 8.89 6.65 4.23
C MET A 216 7.46 7.16 4.09
N PHE A 217 6.48 6.26 4.16
CA PHE A 217 5.11 6.55 3.78
C PHE A 217 4.19 6.89 4.97
N GLN A 218 4.55 6.50 6.20
CA GLN A 218 3.77 6.73 7.42
C GLN A 218 4.67 7.15 8.59
N MET A 219 4.19 8.10 9.40
CA MET A 219 4.81 8.49 10.67
C MET A 219 3.77 8.39 11.78
N ALA A 220 4.02 7.52 12.75
CA ALA A 220 3.26 7.39 13.99
C ALA A 220 3.80 8.34 15.06
N GLY A 221 2.94 9.17 15.63
CA GLY A 221 3.31 10.20 16.61
C GLY A 221 4.21 11.32 16.08
N THR A 222 4.96 11.99 16.97
CA THR A 222 5.58 13.30 16.68
C THR A 222 7.08 13.37 17.00
N GLY A 223 7.76 14.38 16.43
CA GLY A 223 9.16 14.67 16.73
C GLY A 223 10.19 13.80 16.01
N LEU A 224 9.78 13.06 14.97
CA LEU A 224 10.64 12.12 14.24
C LEU A 224 11.25 12.72 12.95
N THR A 225 11.01 13.99 12.64
CA THR A 225 11.46 14.62 11.39
C THR A 225 12.98 14.58 11.19
N SER A 226 13.76 14.58 12.27
CA SER A 226 15.22 14.42 12.18
C SER A 226 15.62 13.03 11.68
N ALA A 227 14.91 11.98 12.10
CA ALA A 227 15.12 10.61 11.64
C ALA A 227 14.63 10.42 10.21
N VAL A 228 13.50 11.02 9.84
CA VAL A 228 13.02 11.07 8.45
C VAL A 228 14.04 11.75 7.53
N LYS A 229 14.66 12.84 7.99
CA LYS A 229 15.71 13.49 7.21
C LYS A 229 16.98 12.63 7.11
N ALA A 230 17.31 11.91 8.18
CA ALA A 230 18.49 11.05 8.24
C ALA A 230 18.35 9.77 7.43
N SER A 231 17.13 9.27 7.20
CA SER A 231 16.90 8.10 6.33
C SER A 231 17.20 8.41 4.86
N GLY A 232 16.96 9.65 4.41
CA GLY A 232 17.13 10.00 3.00
C GLY A 232 16.07 9.38 2.07
N ALA A 233 15.15 8.59 2.61
CA ALA A 233 14.03 8.01 1.87
C ALA A 233 13.10 9.10 1.33
N VAL A 234 12.49 8.85 0.17
CA VAL A 234 11.49 9.74 -0.38
C VAL A 234 10.26 9.73 0.52
N THR A 235 9.67 10.90 0.74
CA THR A 235 8.58 11.01 1.72
C THR A 235 7.68 12.21 1.48
N THR A 236 6.46 12.12 1.99
CA THR A 236 5.45 13.17 1.99
C THR A 236 4.46 12.96 3.14
N SER A 237 4.14 14.00 3.91
CA SER A 237 3.08 13.92 4.91
C SER A 237 1.69 13.74 4.30
N PHE A 238 1.55 13.83 2.96
CA PHE A 238 0.33 13.47 2.26
C PHE A 238 0.13 11.95 2.23
N SER A 239 1.18 11.14 2.05
CA SER A 239 1.03 9.68 2.03
C SER A 239 0.57 9.19 3.39
N ALA A 240 1.16 9.68 4.48
CA ALA A 240 0.76 9.33 5.84
C ALA A 240 -0.72 9.62 6.07
N ALA A 241 -1.18 10.82 5.70
CA ALA A 241 -2.57 11.22 5.90
C ALA A 241 -3.59 10.41 5.05
N ILE A 242 -3.17 9.94 3.87
CA ILE A 242 -3.99 9.05 3.02
C ILE A 242 -3.99 7.64 3.61
N TYR A 243 -2.82 7.14 4.02
CA TYR A 243 -2.65 5.81 4.59
C TYR A 243 -3.55 5.60 5.82
N ASP A 244 -3.62 6.58 6.73
CA ASP A 244 -4.52 6.58 7.90
C ASP A 244 -6.04 6.45 7.57
N ARG A 245 -6.41 6.52 6.28
CA ARG A 245 -7.80 6.39 5.80
C ARG A 245 -8.02 5.19 4.88
N LEU A 246 -6.96 4.48 4.53
CA LEU A 246 -7.06 3.24 3.77
C LEU A 246 -7.35 2.10 4.76
N PRO A 247 -8.03 1.03 4.31
CA PRO A 247 -8.23 -0.17 5.12
C PRO A 247 -6.94 -1.04 5.18
N ASN A 248 -5.78 -0.42 5.04
CA ASN A 248 -4.49 -1.08 4.97
C ASN A 248 -3.77 -0.85 6.29
N ASP A 249 -3.19 -1.90 6.83
CA ASP A 249 -2.44 -1.85 8.08
C ASP A 249 -1.10 -2.59 7.92
N THR A 250 -0.21 -2.35 8.88
CA THR A 250 1.10 -3.01 9.03
C THR A 250 1.37 -3.16 10.51
N ASP A 251 2.44 -3.83 10.91
CA ASP A 251 2.82 -3.92 12.32
C ASP A 251 2.94 -2.54 13.02
N LEU A 252 3.31 -1.48 12.28
CA LEU A 252 3.35 -0.12 12.84
C LEU A 252 1.98 0.35 13.35
N THR A 253 0.88 -0.06 12.74
CA THR A 253 -0.49 0.27 13.19
C THR A 253 -0.67 -0.15 14.64
N VAL A 254 -0.31 -1.39 14.98
CA VAL A 254 -0.48 -1.94 16.33
C VAL A 254 0.40 -1.21 17.36
N PHE A 255 1.63 -0.84 16.97
CA PHE A 255 2.49 -0.06 17.86
C PHE A 255 2.01 1.38 18.08
N ASP A 256 1.43 2.02 17.06
CA ASP A 256 0.81 3.35 17.18
C ASP A 256 -0.43 3.31 18.09
N GLU A 257 -1.29 2.29 17.94
CA GLU A 257 -2.42 2.02 18.84
C GLU A 257 -1.97 1.86 20.31
N ALA A 258 -0.80 1.24 20.53
CA ALA A 258 -0.17 1.11 21.84
C ALA A 258 0.47 2.41 22.36
N GLY A 259 0.39 3.52 21.61
CA GLY A 259 0.91 4.83 21.98
C GLY A 259 2.42 5.00 21.78
N MET A 260 3.04 4.11 21.00
CA MET A 260 4.44 4.25 20.57
C MET A 260 4.55 5.28 19.44
N ARG A 261 5.77 5.64 19.06
CA ARG A 261 6.02 6.47 17.86
C ARG A 261 6.72 5.62 16.81
N GLY A 262 6.69 6.00 15.55
CA GLY A 262 7.49 5.28 14.56
C GLY A 262 7.44 5.80 13.14
N LEU A 263 8.21 5.16 12.28
CA LEU A 263 8.34 5.42 10.86
C LEU A 263 8.12 4.11 10.10
N ASN A 264 7.34 4.16 9.02
CA ASN A 264 7.09 3.01 8.15
C ASN A 264 7.74 3.22 6.78
N PHE A 265 8.47 2.22 6.32
CA PHE A 265 9.20 2.25 5.07
C PHE A 265 8.75 1.12 4.15
N ALA A 266 8.57 1.41 2.86
CA ALA A 266 8.29 0.38 1.85
C ALA A 266 8.84 0.77 0.47
N PHE A 267 9.22 -0.23 -0.32
CA PHE A 267 9.28 -0.13 -1.78
C PHE A 267 8.03 -0.80 -2.38
N MET A 268 7.53 -0.30 -3.51
CA MET A 268 6.21 -0.67 -4.04
C MET A 268 6.20 -0.99 -5.54
N ASP A 269 7.31 -0.80 -6.26
CA ASP A 269 7.35 -1.14 -7.68
C ASP A 269 7.44 -2.66 -7.86
N GLY A 270 6.94 -3.17 -8.97
CA GLY A 270 6.83 -4.62 -9.19
C GLY A 270 5.71 -5.28 -8.38
N SER A 271 4.69 -4.51 -7.97
CA SER A 271 3.52 -4.98 -7.22
C SER A 271 2.71 -6.08 -7.93
N ALA A 272 2.93 -6.33 -9.22
CA ALA A 272 2.33 -7.46 -9.93
C ALA A 272 2.86 -8.82 -9.45
N HIS A 273 4.00 -8.84 -8.74
CA HIS A 273 4.53 -10.05 -8.11
C HIS A 273 4.10 -10.20 -6.65
N TYR A 274 3.60 -9.14 -6.03
CA TYR A 274 3.17 -9.10 -4.63
C TYR A 274 2.13 -10.19 -4.33
N HIS A 275 2.32 -10.92 -3.24
CA HIS A 275 1.47 -12.05 -2.83
C HIS A 275 1.28 -13.16 -3.87
N THR A 276 2.20 -13.29 -4.84
CA THR A 276 2.19 -14.38 -5.82
C THR A 276 3.39 -15.29 -5.64
N GLY A 277 3.37 -16.49 -6.25
CA GLY A 277 4.54 -17.37 -6.30
C GLY A 277 5.79 -16.76 -6.95
N HIS A 278 5.68 -15.57 -7.54
CA HIS A 278 6.76 -14.83 -8.16
C HIS A 278 7.37 -13.75 -7.28
N ASP A 279 6.83 -13.49 -6.09
CA ASP A 279 7.57 -12.75 -5.07
C ASP A 279 8.74 -13.61 -4.56
N SER A 280 9.84 -13.52 -5.30
CA SER A 280 10.92 -14.50 -5.30
C SER A 280 12.28 -13.81 -5.41
N ILE A 281 13.32 -14.47 -4.90
CA ILE A 281 14.69 -13.93 -4.84
C ILE A 281 15.18 -13.49 -6.23
N SER A 282 14.81 -14.22 -7.29
CA SER A 282 15.22 -13.91 -8.67
C SER A 282 14.61 -12.62 -9.23
N ARG A 283 13.51 -12.13 -8.65
CA ARG A 283 12.83 -10.90 -9.11
C ARG A 283 13.06 -9.70 -8.19
N LEU A 284 13.63 -9.93 -7.01
CA LEU A 284 13.96 -8.88 -6.07
C LEU A 284 15.12 -8.02 -6.59
N ASP A 285 14.93 -6.71 -6.62
CA ASP A 285 15.98 -5.77 -6.99
C ASP A 285 16.90 -5.50 -5.79
N ALA A 286 18.16 -5.94 -5.89
CA ALA A 286 19.16 -5.70 -4.87
C ALA A 286 19.41 -4.21 -4.59
N ALA A 287 19.15 -3.32 -5.56
CA ALA A 287 19.25 -1.88 -5.37
C ALA A 287 18.16 -1.35 -4.44
N SER A 288 16.94 -1.91 -4.47
CA SER A 288 15.87 -1.59 -3.51
C SER A 288 16.24 -2.07 -2.10
N VAL A 289 16.81 -3.28 -1.96
CA VAL A 289 17.33 -3.77 -0.68
C VAL A 289 18.43 -2.85 -0.13
N GLN A 290 19.30 -2.34 -1.01
CA GLN A 290 20.34 -1.39 -0.64
C GLN A 290 19.74 -0.07 -0.11
N ASP A 291 18.79 0.48 -0.85
CA ASP A 291 18.12 1.74 -0.52
C ASP A 291 17.37 1.64 0.81
N MET A 292 16.69 0.51 1.03
CA MET A 292 15.98 0.18 2.25
C MET A 292 16.91 0.07 3.46
N GLY A 293 17.99 -0.70 3.32
CA GLY A 293 18.99 -0.83 4.38
C GLY A 293 19.66 0.48 4.74
N ASP A 294 20.00 1.31 3.75
CA ASP A 294 20.57 2.65 3.99
C ASP A 294 19.57 3.58 4.69
N ALA A 295 18.31 3.57 4.27
CA ALA A 295 17.25 4.37 4.85
C ALA A 295 16.96 4.01 6.32
N ALA A 296 16.73 2.73 6.59
CA ALA A 296 16.47 2.23 7.94
C ALA A 296 17.69 2.44 8.84
N LEU A 297 18.91 2.15 8.38
CA LEU A 297 20.14 2.39 9.14
C LEU A 297 20.33 3.87 9.48
N GLY A 298 20.04 4.77 8.54
CA GLY A 298 20.07 6.22 8.74
C GLY A 298 19.11 6.67 9.84
N ALA A 299 17.86 6.20 9.79
CA ALA A 299 16.85 6.46 10.81
C ALA A 299 17.27 5.90 12.18
N VAL A 300 17.68 4.63 12.26
CA VAL A 300 18.07 3.95 13.50
C VAL A 300 19.29 4.63 14.14
N ARG A 301 20.31 5.01 13.36
CA ARG A 301 21.48 5.74 13.90
C ARG A 301 21.09 7.09 14.48
N GLN A 302 20.22 7.83 13.80
CA GLN A 302 19.73 9.12 14.28
C GLN A 302 18.94 8.95 15.59
N LEU A 303 17.95 8.05 15.61
CA LEU A 303 17.11 7.80 16.78
C LEU A 303 17.93 7.25 17.95
N GLY A 304 18.81 6.29 17.69
CA GLY A 304 19.68 5.67 18.68
C GLY A 304 20.71 6.63 19.26
N GLY A 305 21.02 7.74 18.58
CA GLY A 305 21.90 8.81 19.07
C GLY A 305 21.20 9.93 19.85
N THR A 306 19.89 10.09 19.69
CA THR A 306 19.11 11.22 20.25
C THR A 306 18.45 10.92 21.60
N ASP A 307 17.99 11.96 22.31
CA ASP A 307 17.18 11.79 23.52
C ASP A 307 15.73 11.50 23.14
N LEU A 308 15.28 10.26 23.37
CA LEU A 308 13.94 9.79 23.01
C LEU A 308 12.87 10.19 24.04
N SER A 309 13.25 10.76 25.19
CA SER A 309 12.28 11.23 26.19
C SER A 309 11.52 12.49 25.75
N GLN A 310 12.04 13.21 24.75
CA GLN A 310 11.45 14.44 24.24
C GLN A 310 10.60 14.16 22.99
N SER A 311 9.39 14.73 22.97
CA SER A 311 8.55 14.79 21.78
C SER A 311 8.62 16.18 21.15
N GLY A 312 8.82 16.23 19.83
CA GLY A 312 8.70 17.46 19.05
C GLY A 312 7.25 17.77 18.66
N PRO A 313 6.95 18.95 18.11
CA PRO A 313 5.63 19.25 17.58
C PRO A 313 5.33 18.44 16.31
N ASP A 314 4.05 18.33 15.96
CA ASP A 314 3.62 17.84 14.65
C ASP A 314 4.22 18.68 13.53
N ALA A 315 4.52 18.03 12.40
CA ALA A 315 5.13 18.68 11.26
C ALA A 315 4.47 18.26 9.95
N THR A 316 4.31 19.22 9.05
CA THR A 316 4.18 18.95 7.62
C THR A 316 5.57 18.73 7.06
N TYR A 317 5.78 17.68 6.28
CA TYR A 317 7.08 17.33 5.71
C TYR A 317 6.97 16.74 4.32
N PHE A 318 7.99 16.94 3.48
CA PHE A 318 8.05 16.38 2.14
C PHE A 318 9.46 16.42 1.57
N SER A 319 9.74 15.55 0.60
CA SER A 319 10.97 15.56 -0.17
C SER A 319 10.98 16.68 -1.20
N LEU A 320 12.07 17.44 -1.26
CA LEU A 320 12.32 18.45 -2.26
C LEU A 320 13.79 18.40 -2.67
N PHE A 321 14.05 18.02 -3.93
CA PHE A 321 15.39 17.93 -4.52
C PHE A 321 16.40 17.12 -3.68
N GLY A 322 15.94 16.01 -3.08
CA GLY A 322 16.78 15.10 -2.29
C GLY A 322 16.94 15.51 -0.83
N THR A 323 16.19 16.52 -0.38
CA THR A 323 16.19 16.96 1.02
C THR A 323 14.79 16.92 1.60
N VAL A 324 14.66 16.57 2.87
CA VAL A 324 13.38 16.64 3.58
C VAL A 324 13.19 18.06 4.11
N VAL A 325 12.15 18.74 3.61
CA VAL A 325 11.67 20.02 4.12
C VAL A 325 10.58 19.73 5.14
N SER A 326 10.60 20.42 6.28
CA SER A 326 9.55 20.30 7.30
C SER A 326 9.25 21.63 7.99
N TYR A 327 7.99 21.84 8.37
CA TYR A 327 7.57 22.96 9.20
C TYR A 327 6.41 22.55 10.13
N PRO A 328 6.17 23.28 11.25
CA PRO A 328 5.12 22.93 12.20
C PRO A 328 3.72 22.79 11.55
N ALA A 329 3.00 21.71 11.86
CA ALA A 329 1.72 21.39 11.21
C ALA A 329 0.65 22.48 11.41
N TRP A 330 0.67 23.20 12.53
CA TRP A 330 -0.27 24.30 12.80
C TRP A 330 -0.20 25.44 11.78
N LEU A 331 0.91 25.58 11.04
CA LEU A 331 1.05 26.57 9.96
C LEU A 331 0.26 26.21 8.70
N ALA A 332 -0.19 24.96 8.55
CA ALA A 332 -0.91 24.51 7.36
C ALA A 332 -2.15 25.38 7.08
N LEU A 333 -2.99 25.60 8.08
CA LEU A 333 -4.22 26.39 7.93
C LEU A 333 -3.97 27.90 7.74
N PRO A 334 -3.14 28.59 8.55
CA PRO A 334 -2.81 29.99 8.32
C PRO A 334 -2.20 30.27 6.94
N LEU A 335 -1.30 29.40 6.45
CA LEU A 335 -0.71 29.54 5.12
C LEU A 335 -1.76 29.31 4.01
N ALA A 336 -2.63 28.32 4.17
CA ALA A 336 -3.73 28.06 3.24
C ALA A 336 -4.74 29.23 3.16
N LEU A 337 -5.14 29.78 4.32
CA LEU A 337 -6.00 30.96 4.38
C LEU A 337 -5.34 32.18 3.75
N THR A 338 -4.03 32.35 3.95
CA THR A 338 -3.25 33.40 3.28
C THR A 338 -3.28 33.25 1.76
N ALA A 339 -3.11 32.02 1.26
CA ALA A 339 -3.25 31.73 -0.16
C ALA A 339 -4.64 32.06 -0.69
N LEU A 340 -5.69 31.67 0.04
CA LEU A 340 -7.09 31.94 -0.34
C LEU A 340 -7.40 33.45 -0.37
N LEU A 341 -6.95 34.22 0.62
CA LEU A 341 -7.10 35.68 0.66
C LEU A 341 -6.28 36.38 -0.43
N GLY A 342 -5.15 35.78 -0.83
CA GLY A 342 -4.31 36.27 -1.93
C GLY A 342 -5.02 36.28 -3.29
N VAL A 343 -5.98 35.37 -3.53
CA VAL A 343 -6.74 35.28 -4.79
C VAL A 343 -7.55 36.55 -5.08
N PRO A 344 -8.52 36.97 -4.24
CA PRO A 344 -9.28 38.19 -4.49
C PRO A 344 -8.39 39.44 -4.49
N LEU A 345 -7.33 39.48 -3.67
CA LEU A 345 -6.36 40.58 -3.67
C LEU A 345 -5.64 40.69 -5.01
N LEU A 346 -5.17 39.57 -5.58
CA LEU A 346 -4.55 39.52 -6.89
C LEU A 346 -5.52 39.96 -7.99
N LEU A 347 -6.78 39.48 -7.95
CA LEU A 347 -7.81 39.87 -8.91
C LEU A 347 -8.11 41.38 -8.85
N TRP A 348 -8.24 41.93 -7.64
CA TRP A 348 -8.44 43.36 -7.43
C TRP A 348 -7.25 44.21 -7.90
N PHE A 349 -6.03 43.78 -7.58
CA PHE A 349 -4.80 44.46 -8.00
C PHE A 349 -4.57 44.38 -9.52
N GLY A 350 -4.86 43.20 -10.09
CA GLY A 350 -4.62 42.85 -11.49
C GLY A 350 -5.64 43.44 -12.46
N ARG A 351 -6.87 43.76 -12.02
CA ARG A 351 -7.93 44.32 -12.90
C ARG A 351 -7.54 45.62 -13.61
N SER A 352 -6.66 46.40 -13.00
CA SER A 352 -6.12 47.64 -13.59
C SER A 352 -4.85 47.43 -14.41
N ARG A 353 -4.34 46.19 -14.47
CA ARG A 353 -3.02 45.80 -15.05
C ARG A 353 -3.13 44.72 -16.13
N GLY A 354 -4.33 44.51 -16.66
CA GLY A 354 -4.60 43.61 -17.77
C GLY A 354 -4.97 42.17 -17.37
N LEU A 355 -5.30 41.91 -16.10
CA LEU A 355 -5.97 40.68 -15.66
C LEU A 355 -7.49 40.91 -15.70
N SER A 356 -8.27 39.93 -16.16
CA SER A 356 -9.74 39.99 -16.17
C SER A 356 -10.33 39.12 -15.06
N PRO A 357 -10.91 39.70 -13.99
CA PRO A 357 -11.57 38.91 -12.94
C PRO A 357 -12.69 38.02 -13.47
N ARG A 358 -13.44 38.50 -14.48
CA ARG A 358 -14.47 37.70 -15.16
C ARG A 358 -13.87 36.55 -15.98
N GLY A 359 -12.72 36.77 -16.60
CA GLY A 359 -11.98 35.72 -17.31
C GLY A 359 -11.48 34.64 -16.35
N ALA A 360 -10.87 35.05 -15.25
CA ALA A 360 -10.37 34.15 -14.20
C ALA A 360 -11.51 33.36 -13.53
N GLY A 361 -12.61 34.03 -13.18
CA GLY A 361 -13.79 33.38 -12.62
C GLY A 361 -14.43 32.35 -13.56
N ARG A 362 -14.46 32.62 -14.87
CA ARG A 362 -14.93 31.63 -15.87
C ARG A 362 -14.01 30.43 -15.99
N ALA A 363 -12.70 30.65 -15.99
CA ALA A 363 -11.72 29.57 -15.99
C ALA A 363 -11.89 28.71 -14.73
N ALA A 364 -11.97 29.34 -13.55
CA ALA A 364 -12.22 28.65 -12.29
C ALA A 364 -13.54 27.86 -12.31
N LEU A 365 -14.65 28.43 -12.79
CA LEU A 365 -15.94 27.75 -12.80
C LEU A 365 -15.97 26.51 -13.73
N THR A 366 -15.19 26.53 -14.81
CA THR A 366 -15.19 25.44 -15.80
C THR A 366 -14.08 24.42 -15.61
N PHE A 367 -13.04 24.76 -14.85
CA PHE A 367 -11.91 23.87 -14.57
C PHE A 367 -12.33 22.53 -13.92
N PRO A 368 -13.32 22.45 -13.00
CA PRO A 368 -13.80 21.18 -12.45
C PRO A 368 -14.25 20.16 -13.49
N LEU A 369 -14.72 20.59 -14.66
CA LEU A 369 -15.07 19.67 -15.74
C LEU A 369 -13.86 18.86 -16.22
N THR A 370 -12.65 19.43 -16.13
CA THR A 370 -11.41 18.72 -16.47
C THR A 370 -11.00 17.72 -15.38
N LEU A 371 -11.27 18.03 -14.10
CA LEU A 371 -11.00 17.10 -12.99
C LEU A 371 -11.97 15.91 -13.03
N ILE A 372 -13.26 16.19 -13.25
CA ILE A 372 -14.28 15.15 -13.47
C ILE A 372 -13.92 14.32 -14.70
N GLY A 373 -13.52 14.96 -15.80
CA GLY A 373 -13.09 14.25 -17.00
C GLY A 373 -11.84 13.38 -16.76
N ALA A 374 -10.88 13.82 -15.95
CA ALA A 374 -9.73 13.01 -15.55
C ALA A 374 -10.15 11.77 -14.74
N ALA A 375 -11.06 11.95 -13.78
CA ALA A 375 -11.62 10.84 -13.01
C ALA A 375 -12.38 9.85 -13.91
N VAL A 376 -13.19 10.35 -14.86
CA VAL A 376 -13.90 9.53 -15.83
C VAL A 376 -12.92 8.78 -16.75
N ILE A 377 -11.84 9.40 -17.22
CA ILE A 377 -10.79 8.72 -18.01
C ILE A 377 -10.22 7.54 -17.22
N GLY A 378 -9.91 7.74 -15.93
CA GLY A 378 -9.39 6.67 -15.07
C GLY A 378 -10.41 5.55 -14.83
N LEU A 379 -11.61 5.91 -14.36
CA LEU A 379 -12.66 4.93 -14.00
C LEU A 379 -13.18 4.16 -15.22
N ALA A 380 -13.52 4.86 -16.31
CA ALA A 380 -13.99 4.21 -17.53
C ALA A 380 -12.86 3.45 -18.24
N GLY A 381 -11.62 3.96 -18.16
CA GLY A 381 -10.43 3.28 -18.65
C GLY A 381 -10.24 1.94 -17.94
N TRP A 382 -10.30 1.92 -16.60
CA TRP A 382 -10.26 0.70 -15.81
C TRP A 382 -11.39 -0.25 -16.19
N SER A 383 -12.66 0.21 -16.20
CA SER A 383 -13.79 -0.66 -16.56
C SER A 383 -13.66 -1.27 -17.97
N ALA A 384 -13.19 -0.50 -18.95
CA ALA A 384 -12.97 -1.00 -20.31
C ALA A 384 -11.80 -2.00 -20.37
N LEU A 385 -10.72 -1.75 -19.61
CA LEU A 385 -9.57 -2.66 -19.51
C LEU A 385 -9.97 -3.97 -18.84
N SER A 386 -10.70 -3.94 -17.73
CA SER A 386 -11.16 -5.16 -17.04
C SER A 386 -12.11 -5.99 -17.89
N LEU A 387 -12.90 -5.38 -18.78
CA LEU A 387 -13.73 -6.11 -19.74
C LEU A 387 -12.90 -6.77 -20.86
N ALA A 388 -11.83 -6.11 -21.32
CA ALA A 388 -10.96 -6.64 -22.36
C ALA A 388 -9.93 -7.66 -21.82
N ARG A 389 -9.55 -7.51 -20.55
CA ARG A 389 -8.53 -8.27 -19.82
C ARG A 389 -9.05 -8.60 -18.41
N PRO A 390 -9.97 -9.57 -18.27
CA PRO A 390 -10.51 -9.96 -16.96
C PRO A 390 -9.42 -10.39 -15.96
N ASP A 391 -8.31 -10.92 -16.46
CA ASP A 391 -7.10 -11.25 -15.69
C ASP A 391 -6.55 -10.08 -14.85
N PHE A 392 -6.71 -8.82 -15.28
CA PHE A 392 -6.22 -7.68 -14.50
C PHE A 392 -6.99 -7.48 -13.20
N ALA A 393 -8.25 -7.94 -13.14
CA ALA A 393 -9.05 -7.86 -11.92
C ALA A 393 -8.60 -8.89 -10.86
N LEU A 394 -7.97 -9.99 -11.26
CA LEU A 394 -7.45 -11.02 -10.35
C LEU A 394 -6.26 -10.54 -9.50
N SER A 395 -5.62 -9.44 -9.88
CA SER A 395 -4.52 -8.81 -9.14
C SER A 395 -4.86 -7.37 -8.73
N GLU A 396 -6.16 -7.04 -8.64
CA GLU A 396 -6.66 -5.71 -8.23
C GLU A 396 -6.07 -4.52 -9.01
N GLY A 397 -5.65 -4.75 -10.26
CA GLY A 397 -5.01 -3.74 -11.09
C GLY A 397 -3.50 -3.57 -10.92
N SER A 398 -2.84 -4.42 -10.14
CA SER A 398 -1.38 -4.61 -10.17
C SER A 398 -0.98 -5.35 -11.44
N VAL A 399 -0.42 -4.63 -12.40
CA VAL A 399 -0.03 -5.18 -13.72
C VAL A 399 1.45 -5.00 -13.97
N HIS A 400 2.05 -5.91 -14.75
CA HIS A 400 3.50 -5.92 -15.04
C HIS A 400 3.98 -4.61 -15.70
N HIS A 401 3.18 -4.02 -16.59
CA HIS A 401 3.55 -2.81 -17.37
C HIS A 401 2.67 -1.59 -17.07
N LEU A 402 2.50 -1.26 -15.79
CA LEU A 402 1.66 -0.13 -15.34
C LEU A 402 1.91 1.19 -16.09
N GLY A 403 3.18 1.49 -16.39
CA GLY A 403 3.58 2.70 -17.09
C GLY A 403 2.93 2.88 -18.48
N ARG A 404 2.68 1.79 -19.23
CA ARG A 404 2.07 1.86 -20.57
C ARG A 404 0.67 2.46 -20.49
N TYR A 405 -0.11 2.01 -19.51
CA TYR A 405 -1.47 2.48 -19.25
C TYR A 405 -1.51 3.89 -18.68
N ALA A 406 -0.58 4.21 -17.77
CA ALA A 406 -0.42 5.56 -17.23
C ALA A 406 -0.14 6.58 -18.33
N TRP A 407 0.73 6.27 -19.30
CA TRP A 407 0.98 7.12 -20.46
C TRP A 407 -0.26 7.29 -21.35
N GLY A 408 -1.00 6.22 -21.62
CA GLY A 408 -2.26 6.29 -22.36
C GLY A 408 -3.26 7.25 -21.70
N GLY A 409 -3.49 7.11 -20.39
CA GLY A 409 -4.33 8.00 -19.60
C GLY A 409 -3.84 9.45 -19.60
N ALA A 410 -2.52 9.67 -19.44
CA ALA A 410 -1.92 11.00 -19.45
C ALA A 410 -2.08 11.73 -20.80
N LEU A 411 -1.96 11.01 -21.92
CA LEU A 411 -2.17 11.59 -23.26
C LEU A 411 -3.64 11.98 -23.50
N LEU A 412 -4.59 11.15 -23.06
CA LEU A 412 -6.03 11.49 -23.13
C LEU A 412 -6.36 12.69 -22.24
N LEU A 413 -5.78 12.75 -21.04
CA LEU A 413 -5.89 13.90 -20.15
C LEU A 413 -5.32 15.17 -20.78
N LEU A 414 -4.17 15.08 -21.47
CA LEU A 414 -3.60 16.22 -22.18
C LEU A 414 -4.56 16.75 -23.27
N VAL A 415 -5.23 15.87 -24.02
CA VAL A 415 -6.23 16.28 -25.01
C VAL A 415 -7.39 17.01 -24.35
N LEU A 416 -7.93 16.49 -23.25
CA LEU A 416 -9.01 17.12 -22.47
C LEU A 416 -8.60 18.53 -22.00
N LEU A 417 -7.39 18.67 -21.45
CA LEU A 417 -6.87 19.93 -20.94
C LEU A 417 -6.62 20.96 -22.06
N VAL A 418 -6.03 20.54 -23.17
CA VAL A 418 -5.81 21.42 -24.34
C VAL A 418 -7.14 21.86 -24.95
N ALA A 419 -8.14 20.97 -25.01
CA ALA A 419 -9.48 21.31 -25.47
C ALA A 419 -10.16 22.36 -24.56
N TRP A 420 -10.10 22.15 -23.24
CA TRP A 420 -10.59 23.11 -22.25
C TRP A 420 -9.86 24.45 -22.34
N TYR A 421 -8.52 24.44 -22.39
CA TYR A 421 -7.71 25.65 -22.48
C TYR A 421 -8.02 26.45 -23.75
N ARG A 422 -8.11 25.79 -24.91
CA ARG A 422 -8.53 26.39 -26.17
C ARG A 422 -9.90 27.06 -26.06
N TRP A 423 -10.85 26.44 -25.35
CA TRP A 423 -12.17 27.01 -25.12
C TRP A 423 -12.12 28.21 -24.18
N ALA A 424 -11.43 28.10 -23.05
CA ALA A 424 -11.30 29.18 -22.04
C ALA A 424 -10.63 30.42 -22.64
N ARG A 425 -9.65 30.22 -23.52
CA ARG A 425 -8.92 31.27 -24.24
C ARG A 425 -9.77 32.10 -25.20
N ARG A 426 -11.02 31.73 -25.47
CA ARG A 426 -11.98 32.58 -26.22
C ARG A 426 -12.37 33.84 -25.47
N LYS A 427 -12.34 33.81 -24.13
CA LYS A 427 -12.83 34.89 -23.26
C LYS A 427 -11.89 35.24 -22.11
N ALA A 428 -10.76 34.56 -21.98
CA ALA A 428 -9.78 34.74 -20.92
C ALA A 428 -8.35 34.79 -21.50
N SER A 429 -7.49 35.63 -20.91
CA SER A 429 -6.07 35.62 -21.18
C SER A 429 -5.38 34.39 -20.56
N PRO A 430 -4.15 34.03 -20.96
CA PRO A 430 -3.39 32.97 -20.30
C PRO A 430 -3.24 33.20 -18.78
N LEU A 431 -2.98 34.45 -18.37
CA LEU A 431 -2.83 34.79 -16.96
C LEU A 431 -4.17 34.74 -16.20
N ASP A 432 -5.29 35.04 -16.86
CA ASP A 432 -6.61 34.89 -16.26
C ASP A 432 -6.88 33.41 -15.93
N ILE A 433 -6.53 32.52 -16.86
CA ILE A 433 -6.68 31.06 -16.66
C ILE A 433 -5.79 30.57 -15.53
N VAL A 434 -4.50 30.96 -15.53
CA VAL A 434 -3.57 30.59 -14.45
C VAL A 434 -4.08 31.11 -13.10
N ALA A 435 -4.57 32.35 -13.01
CA ALA A 435 -5.16 32.89 -11.79
C ALA A 435 -6.40 32.11 -11.34
N GLY A 436 -7.25 31.68 -12.28
CA GLY A 436 -8.42 30.84 -11.99
C GLY A 436 -8.04 29.44 -11.47
N VAL A 437 -7.02 28.82 -12.05
CA VAL A 437 -6.48 27.51 -11.59
C VAL A 437 -5.81 27.65 -10.23
N LEU A 438 -4.99 28.69 -10.01
CA LEU A 438 -4.40 28.97 -8.69
C LEU A 438 -5.46 29.25 -7.62
N GLY A 439 -6.64 29.75 -8.00
CA GLY A 439 -7.80 29.82 -7.12
C GLY A 439 -8.26 28.45 -6.61
N TRP A 440 -8.22 27.42 -7.46
CA TRP A 440 -8.47 26.03 -7.04
C TRP A 440 -7.38 25.50 -6.13
N PHE A 441 -6.10 25.76 -6.43
CA PHE A 441 -5.01 25.42 -5.51
C PHE A 441 -5.21 26.09 -4.14
N ALA A 442 -5.57 27.37 -4.08
CA ALA A 442 -5.82 28.05 -2.81
C ALA A 442 -7.05 27.50 -2.06
N MET A 443 -8.11 27.10 -2.78
CA MET A 443 -9.29 26.49 -2.18
C MET A 443 -8.98 25.08 -1.64
N LEU A 444 -8.33 24.23 -2.46
CA LEU A 444 -7.90 22.89 -2.08
C LEU A 444 -6.90 22.93 -0.93
N ALA A 445 -6.03 23.94 -0.86
CA ALA A 445 -5.15 24.17 0.27
C ALA A 445 -5.92 24.29 1.59
N VAL A 446 -7.04 25.05 1.60
CA VAL A 446 -7.87 25.21 2.81
C VAL A 446 -8.63 23.93 3.11
N VAL A 447 -9.24 23.29 2.09
CA VAL A 447 -9.96 22.02 2.26
C VAL A 447 -9.03 20.96 2.84
N CYS A 448 -7.83 20.80 2.29
CA CYS A 448 -6.83 19.88 2.82
C CYS A 448 -6.32 20.33 4.19
N ALA A 449 -6.06 21.62 4.44
CA ALA A 449 -5.60 22.05 5.76
C ALA A 449 -6.59 21.70 6.90
N VAL A 450 -7.88 21.56 6.59
CA VAL A 450 -8.92 21.17 7.55
C VAL A 450 -9.13 19.66 7.58
N LEU A 451 -9.30 19.02 6.41
CA LEU A 451 -9.71 17.61 6.33
C LEU A 451 -8.52 16.62 6.29
N LEU A 452 -7.38 17.09 5.80
CA LEU A 452 -6.19 16.28 5.50
C LEU A 452 -4.90 17.14 5.60
N PRO A 453 -4.55 17.66 6.79
CA PRO A 453 -3.55 18.72 6.95
C PRO A 453 -2.17 18.34 6.39
N GLY A 454 -1.81 17.06 6.45
CA GLY A 454 -0.57 16.52 5.86
C GLY A 454 -0.47 16.70 4.34
N GLY A 455 -1.58 16.88 3.63
CA GLY A 455 -1.64 17.13 2.18
C GLY A 455 -1.71 18.60 1.77
N ALA A 456 -1.95 19.52 2.70
CA ALA A 456 -2.23 20.92 2.36
C ALA A 456 -1.07 21.59 1.59
N TYR A 457 0.18 21.22 1.89
CA TYR A 457 1.37 21.81 1.28
C TYR A 457 1.42 21.64 -0.25
N LEU A 458 0.85 20.55 -0.78
CA LEU A 458 0.76 20.29 -2.23
C LEU A 458 -0.01 21.38 -2.96
N PHE A 459 -0.90 22.06 -2.26
CA PHE A 459 -1.73 23.11 -2.83
C PHE A 459 -1.33 24.51 -2.36
N THR A 460 -0.94 24.64 -1.08
CA THR A 460 -0.55 25.90 -0.45
C THR A 460 0.67 26.54 -1.13
N TRP A 461 1.77 25.80 -1.30
CA TRP A 461 3.00 26.36 -1.86
C TRP A 461 2.84 26.76 -3.33
N PRO A 462 2.23 25.93 -4.20
CA PRO A 462 1.91 26.37 -5.55
C PRO A 462 1.00 27.61 -5.60
N ALA A 463 -0.01 27.69 -4.74
CA ALA A 463 -0.88 28.86 -4.68
C ALA A 463 -0.11 30.13 -4.26
N LEU A 464 0.61 30.11 -3.14
CA LEU A 464 1.34 31.27 -2.62
C LEU A 464 2.39 31.77 -3.62
N ILE A 465 3.25 30.86 -4.10
CA ILE A 465 4.33 31.20 -5.03
C ILE A 465 3.74 31.65 -6.37
N GLY A 466 2.74 30.94 -6.89
CA GLY A 466 2.07 31.29 -8.14
C GLY A 466 1.42 32.67 -8.09
N LEU A 467 0.68 32.98 -7.02
CA LEU A 467 0.04 34.29 -6.82
C LEU A 467 1.08 35.41 -6.71
N ALA A 468 2.18 35.17 -6.00
CA ALA A 468 3.29 36.14 -5.89
C ALA A 468 3.95 36.40 -7.25
N VAL A 469 4.26 35.35 -8.02
CA VAL A 469 4.83 35.45 -9.37
C VAL A 469 3.89 36.24 -10.30
N LEU A 470 2.58 35.98 -10.25
CA LEU A 470 1.60 36.76 -11.01
C LEU A 470 1.55 38.23 -10.59
N ALA A 471 1.55 38.51 -9.27
CA ALA A 471 1.53 39.88 -8.76
C ALA A 471 2.75 40.69 -9.21
N VAL A 472 3.95 40.12 -9.07
CA VAL A 472 5.22 40.73 -9.53
C VAL A 472 5.17 40.96 -11.04
N THR A 473 4.71 39.97 -11.80
CA THR A 473 4.59 40.08 -13.26
C THR A 473 3.66 41.22 -13.66
N LEU A 474 2.48 41.32 -13.05
CA LEU A 474 1.51 42.38 -13.31
C LEU A 474 2.03 43.77 -12.90
N ARG A 475 2.87 43.83 -11.86
CA ARG A 475 3.47 45.08 -11.34
C ARG A 475 4.57 45.65 -12.25
N PHE A 476 5.38 44.78 -12.87
CA PHE A 476 6.60 45.18 -13.57
C PHE A 476 6.56 44.96 -15.09
N THR A 477 5.54 44.28 -15.63
CA THR A 477 5.44 44.02 -17.08
C THR A 477 4.21 44.66 -17.72
N ARG A 478 4.40 45.23 -18.92
CA ARG A 478 3.31 45.69 -19.79
C ARG A 478 2.47 44.51 -20.31
N SER A 479 1.24 44.79 -20.71
CA SER A 479 0.24 43.80 -21.16
C SER A 479 0.65 42.97 -22.37
N ASP A 480 1.49 43.53 -23.23
CA ASP A 480 2.02 42.93 -24.45
C ASP A 480 3.39 42.24 -24.28
N SER A 481 3.95 42.29 -23.07
CA SER A 481 5.29 41.80 -22.77
C SER A 481 5.41 40.27 -22.93
N PRO A 482 6.45 39.76 -23.61
CA PRO A 482 6.70 38.32 -23.73
C PRO A 482 7.00 37.66 -22.36
N TRP A 483 7.43 38.45 -21.36
CA TRP A 483 7.68 37.97 -20.00
C TRP A 483 6.44 37.48 -19.26
N ARG A 484 5.23 37.83 -19.74
CA ARG A 484 3.98 37.29 -19.17
C ARG A 484 3.79 35.79 -19.46
N VAL A 485 4.36 35.29 -20.56
CA VAL A 485 4.37 33.84 -20.85
C VAL A 485 5.35 33.12 -19.91
N VAL A 486 6.53 33.70 -19.70
CA VAL A 486 7.51 33.19 -18.73
C VAL A 486 6.92 33.14 -17.33
N ALA A 487 6.21 34.21 -16.91
CA ALA A 487 5.56 34.26 -15.62
C ALA A 487 4.55 33.13 -15.40
N GLY A 488 3.69 32.85 -16.39
CA GLY A 488 2.75 31.73 -16.34
C GLY A 488 3.48 30.39 -16.16
N ALA A 489 4.56 30.17 -16.90
CA ALA A 489 5.37 28.97 -16.77
C ALA A 489 6.11 28.87 -15.42
N VAL A 490 6.64 29.97 -14.90
CA VAL A 490 7.30 30.03 -13.58
C VAL A 490 6.32 29.69 -12.46
N THR A 491 5.02 30.00 -12.59
CA THR A 491 4.01 29.55 -11.60
C THR A 491 3.87 28.03 -11.52
N ALA A 492 4.29 27.30 -12.56
CA ALA A 492 4.25 25.84 -12.56
C ALA A 492 5.45 25.20 -11.85
N LEU A 493 6.54 25.92 -11.56
CA LEU A 493 7.72 25.36 -10.88
C LEU A 493 7.38 24.68 -9.55
N PRO A 494 6.68 25.32 -8.58
CA PRO A 494 6.32 24.64 -7.34
C PRO A 494 5.37 23.46 -7.56
N VAL A 495 4.52 23.52 -8.59
CA VAL A 495 3.61 22.42 -8.94
C VAL A 495 4.41 21.22 -9.45
N VAL A 496 5.35 21.44 -10.38
CA VAL A 496 6.23 20.40 -10.90
C VAL A 496 7.13 19.83 -9.79
N ALA A 497 7.67 20.68 -8.91
CA ALA A 497 8.57 20.23 -7.86
C ALA A 497 7.88 19.39 -6.76
N LEU A 498 6.62 19.68 -6.46
CA LEU A 498 5.90 19.07 -5.32
C LEU A 498 4.85 18.04 -5.75
N VAL A 499 4.11 18.30 -6.83
CA VAL A 499 2.98 17.47 -7.24
C VAL A 499 3.44 16.34 -8.18
N LEU A 500 4.43 16.57 -9.04
CA LEU A 500 4.89 15.52 -9.98
C LEU A 500 5.41 14.27 -9.28
N PRO A 501 6.29 14.35 -8.25
CA PRO A 501 6.75 13.15 -7.57
C PRO A 501 5.61 12.39 -6.92
N VAL A 502 4.65 13.08 -6.29
CA VAL A 502 3.48 12.45 -5.67
C VAL A 502 2.60 11.75 -6.70
N VAL A 503 2.36 12.34 -7.88
CA VAL A 503 1.62 11.67 -8.97
C VAL A 503 2.29 10.33 -9.34
N LEU A 504 3.62 10.30 -9.43
CA LEU A 504 4.36 9.10 -9.81
C LEU A 504 4.39 8.05 -8.70
N LEU A 505 4.54 8.46 -7.44
CA LEU A 505 4.51 7.55 -6.29
C LEU A 505 3.12 6.91 -6.09
N LEU A 506 2.05 7.63 -6.43
CA LEU A 506 0.68 7.09 -6.34
C LEU A 506 0.40 5.99 -7.38
N LEU A 507 1.14 5.91 -8.49
CA LEU A 507 0.91 4.90 -9.52
C LEU A 507 1.12 3.48 -8.98
N PRO A 508 2.33 3.07 -8.54
CA PRO A 508 2.55 1.72 -7.99
C PRO A 508 1.76 1.49 -6.69
N ALA A 509 1.56 2.53 -5.87
CA ALA A 509 0.79 2.42 -4.63
C ALA A 509 -0.69 2.08 -4.86
N LEU A 510 -1.33 2.63 -5.89
CA LEU A 510 -2.77 2.47 -6.13
C LEU A 510 -3.13 1.52 -7.28
N GLY A 511 -2.18 1.21 -8.17
CA GLY A 511 -2.43 0.35 -9.33
C GLY A 511 -3.40 0.94 -10.36
N LEU A 512 -3.84 0.10 -11.31
CA LEU A 512 -4.78 0.53 -12.36
C LEU A 512 -6.21 0.73 -11.87
N SER A 513 -6.64 -0.03 -10.86
CA SER A 513 -8.01 0.03 -10.34
C SER A 513 -8.38 1.40 -9.78
N LEU A 514 -7.38 2.13 -9.25
CA LEU A 514 -7.52 3.45 -8.66
C LEU A 514 -6.76 4.56 -9.42
N ILE A 515 -6.39 4.33 -10.68
CA ILE A 515 -5.63 5.28 -11.52
C ILE A 515 -6.31 6.65 -11.70
N ALA A 516 -7.62 6.75 -11.44
CA ALA A 516 -8.34 8.02 -11.43
C ALA A 516 -7.72 9.04 -10.47
N ALA A 517 -7.23 8.62 -9.31
CA ALA A 517 -6.62 9.51 -8.30
C ALA A 517 -5.35 10.22 -8.82
N PRO A 518 -4.31 9.51 -9.31
CA PRO A 518 -3.14 10.16 -9.90
C PRO A 518 -3.47 10.99 -11.15
N LEU A 519 -4.47 10.60 -11.96
CA LEU A 519 -4.90 11.40 -13.11
C LEU A 519 -5.55 12.73 -12.73
N VAL A 520 -6.36 12.78 -11.67
CA VAL A 520 -6.94 14.04 -11.15
C VAL A 520 -5.85 14.98 -10.66
N LEU A 521 -4.85 14.45 -9.94
CA LEU A 521 -3.72 15.23 -9.45
C LEU A 521 -2.82 15.71 -10.61
N ALA A 522 -2.61 14.86 -11.63
CA ALA A 522 -1.93 15.22 -12.86
C ALA A 522 -2.69 16.31 -13.64
N ALA A 523 -4.01 16.35 -13.58
CA ALA A 523 -4.82 17.38 -14.23
C ALA A 523 -4.58 18.77 -13.62
N LEU A 524 -4.49 18.85 -12.28
CA LEU A 524 -4.10 20.06 -11.56
C LEU A 524 -2.70 20.52 -11.94
N LEU A 525 -1.75 19.59 -12.05
CA LEU A 525 -0.39 19.87 -12.49
C LEU A 525 -0.34 20.43 -13.91
N ALA A 526 -0.95 19.70 -14.84
CA ALA A 526 -0.86 20.01 -16.26
C ALA A 526 -1.61 21.31 -16.62
N ALA A 527 -2.68 21.67 -15.90
CA ALA A 527 -3.45 22.88 -16.14
C ALA A 527 -2.62 24.18 -16.04
N VAL A 528 -1.68 24.26 -15.10
CA VAL A 528 -0.81 25.43 -14.92
C VAL A 528 0.25 25.50 -16.04
N LEU A 529 0.67 24.33 -16.55
CA LEU A 529 1.63 24.22 -17.66
C LEU A 529 1.06 24.65 -19.02
N LEU A 530 -0.26 24.70 -19.20
CA LEU A 530 -0.88 25.05 -20.50
C LEU A 530 -0.52 26.44 -21.00
N SER A 531 -0.10 27.34 -20.11
CA SER A 531 0.40 28.67 -20.50
C SER A 531 1.68 28.62 -21.35
N LEU A 532 2.43 27.51 -21.32
CA LEU A 532 3.58 27.26 -22.21
C LEU A 532 3.19 27.07 -23.67
N LEU A 533 1.92 26.76 -23.95
CA LEU A 533 1.43 26.61 -25.32
C LEU A 533 1.30 27.96 -26.04
N GLU A 534 1.60 29.08 -25.37
CA GLU A 534 1.51 30.41 -25.96
C GLU A 534 2.70 30.80 -26.84
N PRO A 535 2.45 31.41 -28.01
CA PRO A 535 1.12 31.65 -28.61
C PRO A 535 0.50 30.36 -29.15
N LEU A 536 -0.82 30.17 -28.95
CA LEU A 536 -1.51 28.99 -29.45
C LEU A 536 -1.28 28.76 -30.95
N PRO A 537 -1.04 27.51 -31.38
CA PRO A 537 -1.01 27.14 -32.79
C PRO A 537 -2.32 27.49 -33.51
N SER A 538 -2.29 27.45 -34.85
CA SER A 538 -3.50 27.63 -35.65
C SER A 538 -4.58 26.61 -35.26
N ARG A 539 -5.86 26.96 -35.40
CA ARG A 539 -6.97 26.04 -35.04
C ARG A 539 -6.85 24.68 -35.73
N ARG A 540 -6.40 24.66 -36.98
CA ARG A 540 -6.17 23.42 -37.74
C ARG A 540 -5.03 22.62 -37.11
N ALA A 541 -3.86 23.22 -36.89
CA ALA A 541 -2.72 22.55 -36.28
C ALA A 541 -3.04 21.99 -34.89
N LEU A 542 -3.75 22.77 -34.06
CA LEU A 542 -4.14 22.33 -32.72
C LEU A 542 -5.15 21.19 -32.73
N THR A 543 -6.15 21.22 -33.63
CA THR A 543 -7.09 20.11 -33.78
C THR A 543 -6.39 18.84 -34.29
N VAL A 544 -5.50 18.97 -35.29
CA VAL A 544 -4.71 17.84 -35.80
C VAL A 544 -3.81 17.27 -34.69
N GLY A 545 -3.13 18.13 -33.92
CA GLY A 545 -2.30 17.70 -32.79
C GLY A 545 -3.10 16.99 -31.70
N MET A 546 -4.28 17.51 -31.33
CA MET A 546 -5.17 16.84 -30.38
C MET A 546 -5.66 15.49 -30.91
N LEU A 547 -6.03 15.40 -32.19
CA LEU A 547 -6.44 14.13 -32.80
C LEU A 547 -5.28 13.12 -32.81
N ALA A 548 -4.08 13.54 -33.22
CA ALA A 548 -2.90 12.69 -33.20
C ALA A 548 -2.55 12.23 -31.78
N THR A 549 -2.67 13.11 -30.78
CA THR A 549 -2.44 12.77 -29.37
C THR A 549 -3.52 11.83 -28.83
N ALA A 550 -4.78 12.01 -29.21
CA ALA A 550 -5.86 11.12 -28.83
C ALA A 550 -5.68 9.73 -29.45
N VAL A 551 -5.30 9.67 -30.73
CA VAL A 551 -4.96 8.42 -31.42
C VAL A 551 -3.73 7.77 -30.80
N ALA A 552 -2.70 8.53 -30.42
CA ALA A 552 -1.54 8.00 -29.72
C ALA A 552 -1.89 7.49 -28.32
N GLY A 553 -2.74 8.19 -27.57
CA GLY A 553 -3.20 7.78 -26.25
C GLY A 553 -4.03 6.51 -26.31
N ALA A 554 -5.07 6.48 -27.15
CA ALA A 554 -5.88 5.29 -27.39
C ALA A 554 -5.04 4.15 -27.98
N GLY A 555 -4.13 4.46 -28.91
CA GLY A 555 -3.18 3.52 -29.49
C GLY A 555 -2.24 2.94 -28.45
N THR A 556 -1.74 3.72 -27.49
CA THR A 556 -0.89 3.23 -26.38
C THR A 556 -1.68 2.28 -25.48
N LEU A 557 -2.96 2.56 -25.21
CA LEU A 557 -3.82 1.66 -24.44
C LEU A 557 -4.10 0.36 -25.21
N VAL A 558 -4.44 0.43 -26.51
CA VAL A 558 -4.72 -0.74 -27.34
C VAL A 558 -3.45 -1.57 -27.60
N VAL A 559 -2.33 -0.92 -27.93
CA VAL A 559 -1.04 -1.57 -28.11
C VAL A 559 -0.59 -2.16 -26.77
N GLY A 560 -0.76 -1.44 -25.66
CA GLY A 560 -0.49 -1.94 -24.32
C GLY A 560 -1.26 -3.22 -24.02
N THR A 561 -2.58 -3.24 -24.23
CA THR A 561 -3.40 -4.44 -23.99
C THR A 561 -3.10 -5.60 -24.93
N THR A 562 -2.67 -5.33 -26.16
CA THR A 562 -2.36 -6.36 -27.17
C THR A 562 -0.93 -6.89 -27.07
N LEU A 563 0.02 -6.06 -26.62
CA LEU A 563 1.42 -6.43 -26.42
C LEU A 563 1.77 -6.85 -24.99
N ASP A 564 0.88 -6.62 -24.00
CA ASP A 564 0.95 -7.28 -22.67
C ASP A 564 0.64 -8.77 -22.84
N GLY A 565 1.58 -9.47 -23.47
CA GLY A 565 1.68 -10.91 -23.47
C GLY A 565 2.25 -11.41 -22.15
N TYR A 566 2.12 -12.71 -21.95
CA TYR A 566 2.61 -13.38 -20.76
C TYR A 566 3.82 -14.24 -21.10
N SER A 567 4.70 -14.39 -20.11
CA SER A 567 5.91 -15.18 -20.20
C SER A 567 6.21 -15.82 -18.85
N ALA A 568 7.25 -16.66 -18.80
CA ALA A 568 7.74 -17.18 -17.53
C ALA A 568 8.20 -16.08 -16.56
N ASP A 569 8.56 -14.91 -17.08
CA ASP A 569 8.98 -13.77 -16.27
C ASP A 569 7.83 -12.87 -15.82
N GLU A 570 6.80 -12.79 -16.66
CA GLU A 570 5.61 -11.97 -16.45
C GLU A 570 4.39 -12.86 -16.66
N PRO A 571 4.03 -13.68 -15.66
CA PRO A 571 3.03 -14.72 -15.83
C PRO A 571 1.62 -14.15 -15.71
N ARG A 572 0.67 -14.86 -16.33
CA ARG A 572 -0.75 -14.58 -16.26
C ARG A 572 -1.32 -15.02 -14.92
N PRO A 573 -2.01 -14.15 -14.18
CA PRO A 573 -2.75 -14.58 -13.00
C PRO A 573 -3.93 -15.46 -13.43
N VAL A 574 -4.08 -16.60 -12.76
CA VAL A 574 -5.23 -17.50 -12.86
C VAL A 574 -5.70 -17.88 -11.45
N SER A 575 -6.97 -18.20 -11.32
CA SER A 575 -7.59 -18.51 -10.04
C SER A 575 -8.32 -19.85 -10.12
N LEU A 576 -7.91 -20.81 -9.30
CA LEU A 576 -8.66 -22.05 -9.06
C LEU A 576 -8.41 -22.50 -7.63
N GLY A 577 -9.49 -22.71 -6.88
CA GLY A 577 -9.50 -23.33 -5.56
C GLY A 577 -10.33 -24.62 -5.58
N TYR A 578 -10.10 -25.47 -4.59
CA TYR A 578 -10.78 -26.74 -4.44
C TYR A 578 -11.57 -26.78 -3.12
N VAL A 579 -12.84 -27.15 -3.17
CA VAL A 579 -13.70 -27.30 -1.98
C VAL A 579 -14.13 -28.76 -1.84
N LEU A 580 -13.96 -29.34 -0.65
CA LEU A 580 -14.49 -30.65 -0.27
C LEU A 580 -15.46 -30.53 0.92
N GLU A 581 -16.73 -30.83 0.68
CA GLU A 581 -17.74 -30.98 1.73
C GLU A 581 -17.69 -32.41 2.27
N SER A 582 -16.87 -32.64 3.29
CA SER A 582 -16.55 -33.98 3.83
C SER A 582 -17.78 -34.77 4.31
N ASP A 583 -18.84 -34.07 4.76
CA ASP A 583 -20.09 -34.69 5.21
C ASP A 583 -20.85 -35.42 4.08
N THR A 584 -20.72 -34.94 2.84
CA THR A 584 -21.46 -35.45 1.67
C THR A 584 -20.56 -36.10 0.63
N GLY A 585 -19.24 -35.87 0.72
CA GLY A 585 -18.27 -36.26 -0.31
C GLY A 585 -18.36 -35.41 -1.59
N LYS A 586 -19.13 -34.31 -1.57
CA LYS A 586 -19.24 -33.41 -2.72
C LYS A 586 -17.99 -32.55 -2.83
N ALA A 587 -17.39 -32.53 -4.02
CA ALA A 587 -16.25 -31.69 -4.33
C ALA A 587 -16.58 -30.66 -5.42
N THR A 588 -16.09 -29.44 -5.28
CA THR A 588 -16.38 -28.31 -6.18
C THR A 588 -15.10 -27.53 -6.48
N TRP A 589 -14.87 -27.23 -7.75
CA TRP A 589 -13.90 -26.23 -8.18
C TRP A 589 -14.50 -24.83 -7.99
N VAL A 590 -13.73 -23.88 -7.48
CA VAL A 590 -14.15 -22.48 -7.29
C VAL A 590 -13.10 -21.52 -7.85
N SER A 591 -13.50 -20.33 -8.29
CA SER A 591 -12.60 -19.36 -8.93
C SER A 591 -13.14 -17.94 -8.82
N ASP A 592 -12.25 -16.98 -8.54
CA ASP A 592 -12.47 -15.53 -8.64
C ASP A 592 -12.55 -15.04 -10.10
N GLY A 593 -11.95 -15.78 -11.04
CA GLY A 593 -12.03 -15.51 -12.48
C GLY A 593 -13.14 -16.29 -13.19
N ASP A 594 -13.17 -16.21 -14.53
CA ASP A 594 -14.23 -16.79 -15.37
C ASP A 594 -13.76 -17.97 -16.27
N THR A 595 -14.64 -18.43 -17.16
CA THR A 595 -14.38 -19.54 -18.11
C THR A 595 -13.38 -19.20 -19.21
N SER A 596 -12.95 -17.94 -19.35
CA SER A 596 -11.94 -17.52 -20.32
C SER A 596 -10.50 -17.78 -19.85
N GLN A 597 -10.32 -18.13 -18.57
CA GLN A 597 -9.01 -18.41 -18.00
C GLN A 597 -8.33 -19.62 -18.67
N PRO A 598 -7.09 -19.49 -19.17
CA PRO A 598 -6.33 -20.61 -19.71
C PRO A 598 -6.14 -21.71 -18.68
N ALA A 599 -6.18 -22.97 -19.12
CA ALA A 599 -6.07 -24.19 -18.32
C ALA A 599 -7.16 -24.40 -17.23
N VAL A 600 -7.68 -23.33 -16.63
CA VAL A 600 -8.66 -23.31 -15.54
C VAL A 600 -10.10 -23.30 -16.03
N GLY A 601 -10.42 -22.53 -17.07
CA GLY A 601 -11.81 -22.27 -17.48
C GLY A 601 -12.63 -23.52 -17.78
N LYS A 602 -11.98 -24.61 -18.23
CA LYS A 602 -12.62 -25.92 -18.49
C LYS A 602 -13.19 -26.61 -17.24
N PHE A 603 -12.74 -26.22 -16.04
CA PHE A 603 -13.23 -26.76 -14.77
C PHE A 603 -14.45 -25.98 -14.24
N LEU A 604 -14.75 -24.81 -14.81
CA LEU A 604 -15.81 -23.91 -14.37
C LEU A 604 -17.10 -24.17 -15.16
N THR A 605 -17.70 -25.34 -14.94
CA THR A 605 -18.84 -25.84 -15.71
C THR A 605 -20.22 -25.46 -15.15
N GLY A 606 -20.27 -24.87 -13.96
CA GLY A 606 -21.49 -24.46 -13.28
C GLY A 606 -21.76 -22.96 -13.40
N ASP A 607 -22.98 -22.55 -13.07
CA ASP A 607 -23.34 -21.14 -13.01
C ASP A 607 -22.65 -20.47 -11.81
N PRO A 608 -22.14 -19.22 -11.95
CA PRO A 608 -21.54 -18.49 -10.84
C PRO A 608 -22.49 -18.43 -9.63
N ALA A 609 -21.95 -18.75 -8.47
CA ALA A 609 -22.74 -18.94 -7.27
C ALA A 609 -22.03 -18.38 -6.03
N ARG A 610 -22.86 -18.11 -5.05
CA ARG A 610 -22.51 -17.78 -3.68
C ARG A 610 -22.24 -19.06 -2.90
N PHE A 611 -21.17 -19.06 -2.11
CA PHE A 611 -20.72 -20.24 -1.36
C PHE A 611 -20.84 -20.09 0.14
N GLU A 612 -21.18 -18.92 0.68
CA GLU A 612 -21.25 -18.61 2.11
C GLU A 612 -22.08 -19.63 2.91
N ASP A 613 -23.20 -20.12 2.37
CA ASP A 613 -24.04 -21.10 3.06
C ASP A 613 -23.44 -22.52 3.09
N ARG A 614 -22.43 -22.80 2.27
CA ARG A 614 -21.73 -24.11 2.16
C ARG A 614 -20.33 -24.04 2.75
N VAL A 615 -19.61 -22.97 2.43
CA VAL A 615 -18.25 -22.63 2.83
C VAL A 615 -18.26 -21.17 3.32
N PRO A 616 -18.68 -20.92 4.57
CA PRO A 616 -18.81 -19.55 5.09
C PRO A 616 -17.51 -18.73 5.06
N ALA A 617 -16.35 -19.39 5.02
CA ALA A 617 -15.04 -18.75 4.89
C ALA A 617 -14.78 -18.07 3.53
N LEU A 618 -15.56 -18.40 2.50
CA LEU A 618 -15.46 -17.78 1.17
C LEU A 618 -16.28 -16.49 1.04
N ASP A 619 -16.90 -16.03 2.15
CA ASP A 619 -17.70 -14.81 2.22
C ASP A 619 -18.79 -14.72 1.13
N ASP A 620 -19.33 -13.52 0.93
CA ASP A 620 -20.41 -13.19 0.01
C ASP A 620 -19.94 -13.04 -1.46
N ALA A 621 -18.78 -13.59 -1.83
CA ALA A 621 -18.27 -13.48 -3.19
C ALA A 621 -19.10 -14.35 -4.16
N VAL A 622 -19.35 -13.83 -5.36
CA VAL A 622 -19.93 -14.63 -6.45
C VAL A 622 -18.78 -15.29 -7.20
N LEU A 623 -18.64 -16.60 -7.05
CA LEU A 623 -17.53 -17.37 -7.61
C LEU A 623 -17.98 -18.21 -8.79
N ALA A 624 -17.17 -18.22 -9.86
CA ALA A 624 -17.30 -19.23 -10.90
C ALA A 624 -16.95 -20.60 -10.30
N ASN A 625 -17.62 -21.65 -10.77
CA ASN A 625 -17.46 -22.97 -10.17
C ASN A 625 -17.75 -24.12 -11.12
N GLY A 626 -17.42 -25.33 -10.71
CA GLY A 626 -17.81 -26.56 -11.40
C GLY A 626 -17.60 -27.81 -10.56
N VAL A 627 -18.10 -28.93 -11.04
CA VAL A 627 -18.01 -30.20 -10.30
C VAL A 627 -16.56 -30.69 -10.29
N ALA A 628 -16.03 -31.02 -9.11
CA ALA A 628 -14.71 -31.61 -8.97
C ALA A 628 -14.79 -33.09 -8.57
N LYS A 629 -13.73 -33.84 -8.86
CA LYS A 629 -13.57 -35.20 -8.35
C LYS A 629 -13.18 -35.11 -6.87
N ALA A 630 -13.84 -35.89 -6.02
CA ALA A 630 -13.50 -35.94 -4.60
C ALA A 630 -12.10 -36.57 -4.37
N ALA A 631 -11.27 -35.87 -3.62
CA ALA A 631 -9.99 -36.34 -3.08
C ALA A 631 -10.17 -36.96 -1.68
N PRO A 632 -9.36 -37.97 -1.31
CA PRO A 632 -9.33 -38.54 0.03
C PRO A 632 -8.52 -37.63 0.98
N LEU A 633 -9.06 -36.48 1.33
CA LEU A 633 -8.42 -35.52 2.24
C LEU A 633 -8.82 -35.76 3.69
N ASP A 634 -7.89 -35.46 4.60
CA ASP A 634 -8.23 -35.37 6.01
C ASP A 634 -9.18 -34.19 6.25
N ALA A 635 -10.18 -34.43 7.08
CA ALA A 635 -11.15 -33.42 7.48
C ALA A 635 -10.89 -32.99 8.93
N PRO A 636 -11.28 -31.76 9.31
CA PRO A 636 -11.29 -31.33 10.70
C PRO A 636 -11.96 -32.36 11.60
N ARG A 637 -11.50 -32.46 12.85
CA ARG A 637 -12.04 -33.39 13.85
C ARG A 637 -12.33 -32.66 15.15
N THR A 638 -13.25 -33.18 15.94
CA THR A 638 -13.52 -32.68 17.28
C THR A 638 -13.15 -33.73 18.32
N ALA A 639 -12.65 -33.27 19.46
CA ALA A 639 -12.32 -34.07 20.62
C ALA A 639 -12.76 -33.33 21.90
N ASN A 640 -12.78 -34.06 23.03
CA ASN A 640 -13.04 -33.50 24.37
C ASN A 640 -14.33 -32.65 24.45
N VAL A 641 -15.35 -33.05 23.69
CA VAL A 641 -16.62 -32.35 23.62
C VAL A 641 -17.36 -32.50 24.95
N SER A 642 -17.67 -31.38 25.59
CA SER A 642 -18.47 -31.34 26.81
C SER A 642 -19.42 -30.14 26.82
N SER A 643 -20.50 -30.27 27.57
CA SER A 643 -21.53 -29.26 27.66
C SER A 643 -22.08 -29.21 29.07
N THR A 644 -22.14 -28.02 29.65
CA THR A 644 -22.81 -27.76 30.94
C THR A 644 -23.85 -26.68 30.77
N GLU A 645 -25.00 -26.82 31.43
CA GLU A 645 -26.08 -25.85 31.37
C GLU A 645 -26.38 -25.29 32.77
N ALA A 646 -26.44 -23.97 32.89
CA ALA A 646 -26.81 -23.25 34.11
C ALA A 646 -27.58 -21.99 33.73
N ASP A 647 -28.68 -21.69 34.43
CA ASP A 647 -29.51 -20.49 34.22
C ASP A 647 -29.93 -20.24 32.76
N GLY A 648 -30.23 -21.33 32.03
CA GLY A 648 -30.61 -21.28 30.61
C GLY A 648 -29.48 -20.91 29.65
N VAL A 649 -28.22 -20.93 30.12
CA VAL A 649 -27.01 -20.74 29.30
C VAL A 649 -26.25 -22.06 29.23
N ARG A 650 -26.03 -22.54 28.01
CA ARG A 650 -25.22 -23.72 27.71
C ARG A 650 -23.78 -23.27 27.43
N THR A 651 -22.82 -23.83 28.14
CA THR A 651 -21.39 -23.66 27.87
C THR A 651 -20.89 -24.92 27.18
N VAL A 652 -20.57 -24.79 25.89
CA VAL A 652 -20.01 -25.87 25.07
C VAL A 652 -18.50 -25.72 25.06
N ARG A 653 -17.78 -26.79 25.39
CA ARG A 653 -16.34 -26.89 25.22
C ARG A 653 -16.03 -27.95 24.18
N VAL A 654 -15.20 -27.61 23.20
CA VAL A 654 -14.78 -28.51 22.15
C VAL A 654 -13.33 -28.23 21.80
N ARG A 655 -12.56 -29.29 21.64
CA ARG A 655 -11.24 -29.20 21.00
C ARG A 655 -11.40 -29.48 19.51
N ILE A 656 -10.93 -28.57 18.65
CA ILE A 656 -11.02 -28.68 17.20
C ILE A 656 -9.61 -28.94 16.65
N GLN A 657 -9.43 -30.07 15.98
CA GLN A 657 -8.16 -30.48 15.36
C GLN A 657 -8.23 -30.23 13.86
N ALA A 658 -7.26 -29.47 13.36
CA ALA A 658 -7.07 -29.22 11.94
C ALA A 658 -6.31 -30.39 11.28
N PRO A 659 -6.48 -30.61 9.96
CA PRO A 659 -5.51 -31.38 9.18
C PRO A 659 -4.08 -30.80 9.32
N ALA A 660 -3.07 -31.64 9.22
CA ALA A 660 -1.68 -31.25 9.49
C ALA A 660 -1.11 -30.23 8.48
N ASP A 661 -1.69 -30.17 7.28
CA ASP A 661 -1.33 -29.28 6.19
C ASP A 661 -2.16 -27.98 6.16
N ALA A 662 -3.09 -27.80 7.10
CA ALA A 662 -3.92 -26.62 7.19
C ALA A 662 -3.15 -25.45 7.83
N HIS A 663 -3.10 -24.32 7.13
CA HIS A 663 -2.50 -23.08 7.65
C HIS A 663 -3.54 -22.20 8.36
N THR A 664 -4.83 -22.41 8.07
CA THR A 664 -5.94 -21.77 8.80
C THR A 664 -7.09 -22.73 9.06
N ILE A 665 -7.86 -22.46 10.12
CA ILE A 665 -9.20 -23.00 10.34
C ILE A 665 -10.19 -21.87 10.61
N ALA A 666 -11.33 -21.86 9.93
CA ALA A 666 -12.45 -20.98 10.23
C ALA A 666 -13.57 -21.78 10.90
N VAL A 667 -14.07 -21.26 12.02
CA VAL A 667 -15.13 -21.90 12.81
C VAL A 667 -16.35 -21.00 12.80
N HIS A 668 -17.48 -21.56 12.37
CA HIS A 668 -18.75 -20.87 12.24
C HIS A 668 -19.81 -21.57 13.09
N ALA A 669 -20.50 -20.83 13.95
CA ALA A 669 -21.60 -21.35 14.76
C ALA A 669 -22.94 -20.93 14.14
N GLY A 670 -23.88 -21.88 14.07
CA GLY A 670 -25.21 -21.59 13.53
C GLY A 670 -26.07 -20.83 14.53
N THR A 671 -26.63 -19.70 14.12
CA THR A 671 -27.40 -18.78 14.97
C THR A 671 -28.92 -18.84 14.75
N GLY A 672 -29.40 -19.75 13.91
CA GLY A 672 -30.83 -19.88 13.61
C GLY A 672 -31.67 -20.33 14.82
N ALA A 673 -31.13 -21.22 15.67
CA ALA A 673 -31.80 -21.72 16.88
C ALA A 673 -31.04 -21.38 18.17
N HIS A 674 -29.93 -20.64 18.06
CA HIS A 674 -28.98 -20.37 19.13
C HIS A 674 -28.56 -18.90 19.10
N GLN A 675 -28.47 -18.29 20.28
CA GLN A 675 -27.87 -16.98 20.49
C GLN A 675 -26.49 -17.19 21.15
N ILE A 676 -25.43 -16.89 20.42
CA ILE A 676 -24.07 -16.88 20.97
C ILE A 676 -23.91 -15.65 21.87
N LEU A 677 -23.49 -15.87 23.11
CA LEU A 677 -23.31 -14.82 24.12
C LEU A 677 -21.87 -14.33 24.15
N ASP A 678 -20.91 -15.25 24.19
CA ASP A 678 -19.47 -15.02 24.15
C ASP A 678 -18.75 -16.32 23.77
N ALA A 679 -17.47 -16.20 23.41
CA ALA A 679 -16.59 -17.35 23.24
C ALA A 679 -15.17 -17.04 23.70
N THR A 680 -14.42 -18.09 24.02
CA THR A 680 -12.97 -18.02 24.19
C THR A 680 -12.28 -19.09 23.34
N VAL A 681 -11.15 -18.74 22.74
CA VAL A 681 -10.32 -19.65 21.96
C VAL A 681 -8.92 -19.62 22.54
N GLU A 682 -8.42 -20.77 23.01
CA GLU A 682 -7.14 -20.84 23.73
C GLU A 682 -7.04 -19.81 24.89
N GLY A 683 -8.17 -19.57 25.57
CA GLY A 683 -8.28 -18.58 26.65
C GLY A 683 -8.38 -17.13 26.19
N ALA A 684 -8.08 -16.80 24.93
CA ALA A 684 -8.32 -15.48 24.36
C ALA A 684 -9.82 -15.25 24.22
N LYS A 685 -10.32 -14.15 24.78
CA LYS A 685 -11.75 -13.81 24.70
C LYS A 685 -12.05 -13.25 23.32
N LEU A 686 -13.00 -13.85 22.63
CA LEU A 686 -13.50 -13.34 21.38
C LEU A 686 -14.75 -12.50 21.63
N THR A 687 -14.71 -11.27 21.15
CA THR A 687 -15.88 -10.37 21.15
C THR A 687 -16.86 -10.67 20.00
N GLY A 688 -16.55 -11.67 19.16
CA GLY A 688 -17.31 -12.02 17.96
C GLY A 688 -18.83 -12.06 18.16
N GLY A 689 -19.52 -11.39 17.23
CA GLY A 689 -20.97 -11.31 16.99
C GLY A 689 -21.17 -10.94 15.51
N PRO A 690 -22.36 -11.11 14.90
CA PRO A 690 -22.51 -11.52 13.50
C PRO A 690 -21.83 -10.62 12.46
N LYS A 691 -21.19 -11.23 11.45
CA LYS A 691 -20.92 -10.55 10.16
C LYS A 691 -22.23 -9.99 9.58
N ARG A 692 -23.37 -10.72 9.76
CA ARG A 692 -24.75 -10.28 9.45
C ARG A 692 -25.85 -10.99 10.26
N PRO A 693 -26.99 -10.33 10.54
CA PRO A 693 -28.16 -10.94 11.21
C PRO A 693 -28.97 -11.97 10.40
N GLN A 694 -28.70 -12.19 9.10
CA GLN A 694 -29.63 -12.88 8.18
C GLN A 694 -29.14 -14.22 7.59
N GLY A 695 -27.91 -14.68 7.90
CA GLY A 695 -27.38 -15.98 7.45
C GLY A 695 -27.50 -17.08 8.52
N GLU A 696 -27.42 -18.36 8.12
CA GLU A 696 -27.44 -19.50 9.08
C GLU A 696 -26.28 -19.43 10.07
N TRP A 697 -25.11 -18.98 9.61
CA TRP A 697 -23.82 -18.96 10.30
C TRP A 697 -23.48 -17.58 10.88
N GLY A 698 -24.32 -17.05 11.77
CA GLY A 698 -24.20 -15.69 12.30
C GLY A 698 -23.14 -15.46 13.38
N TRP A 699 -22.21 -16.38 13.62
CA TRP A 699 -21.05 -16.16 14.50
C TRP A 699 -19.84 -16.91 13.97
N SER A 700 -18.66 -16.28 13.94
CA SER A 700 -17.45 -16.96 13.48
C SER A 700 -16.14 -16.31 13.93
N PHE A 701 -15.07 -17.09 13.83
CA PHE A 701 -13.69 -16.64 13.92
C PHE A 701 -12.80 -17.48 13.00
N SER A 702 -11.65 -16.94 12.63
CA SER A 702 -10.57 -17.67 11.96
C SER A 702 -9.40 -17.87 12.92
N TYR A 703 -8.73 -19.02 12.82
CA TYR A 703 -7.52 -19.34 13.55
C TYR A 703 -6.37 -19.59 12.57
N ALA A 704 -5.36 -18.74 12.59
CA ALA A 704 -4.12 -18.88 11.84
C ALA A 704 -3.11 -19.72 12.61
N ALA A 705 -2.24 -20.46 11.90
CA ALA A 705 -1.24 -21.33 12.49
C ALA A 705 -1.84 -22.31 13.54
N PRO A 706 -2.87 -23.11 13.18
CA PRO A 706 -3.51 -24.01 14.14
C PRO A 706 -2.50 -25.06 14.66
N PRO A 707 -2.38 -25.23 15.99
CA PRO A 707 -1.48 -26.22 16.56
C PRO A 707 -1.94 -27.66 16.24
N ALA A 708 -0.99 -28.58 16.12
CA ALA A 708 -1.26 -29.97 15.73
C ALA A 708 -2.16 -30.72 16.73
N GLU A 709 -2.07 -30.38 18.02
CA GLU A 709 -2.92 -30.90 19.09
C GLU A 709 -4.39 -30.42 19.00
N GLY A 710 -4.65 -29.37 18.22
CA GLY A 710 -5.94 -28.71 18.07
C GLY A 710 -6.15 -27.54 19.04
N ILE A 711 -7.18 -26.74 18.74
CA ILE A 711 -7.55 -25.56 19.53
C ILE A 711 -8.72 -25.84 20.47
N ASP A 712 -8.66 -25.35 21.69
CA ASP A 712 -9.74 -25.33 22.67
C ASP A 712 -10.66 -24.14 22.42
N VAL A 713 -11.93 -24.46 22.15
CA VAL A 713 -12.99 -23.49 21.91
C VAL A 713 -14.07 -23.66 22.98
N VAL A 714 -14.37 -22.57 23.67
CA VAL A 714 -15.47 -22.50 24.64
C VAL A 714 -16.50 -21.50 24.15
N ILE A 715 -17.73 -21.95 23.96
CA ILE A 715 -18.84 -21.13 23.44
C ILE A 715 -19.95 -21.11 24.48
N ARG A 716 -20.39 -19.92 24.88
CA ARG A 716 -21.59 -19.73 25.70
C ARG A 716 -22.76 -19.36 24.80
N THR A 717 -23.84 -20.13 24.89
CA THR A 717 -25.01 -19.98 24.01
C THR A 717 -26.32 -20.16 24.75
N ARG A 718 -27.39 -19.52 24.24
CA ARG A 718 -28.79 -19.81 24.61
C ARG A 718 -29.51 -20.38 23.39
N GLY A 719 -30.11 -21.55 23.51
CA GLY A 719 -30.82 -22.18 22.40
C GLY A 719 -31.26 -23.59 22.74
N LYS A 720 -32.02 -24.22 21.85
CA LYS A 720 -32.50 -25.60 22.02
C LYS A 720 -31.79 -26.53 21.04
N GLY A 721 -31.43 -27.72 21.52
CA GLY A 721 -30.82 -28.78 20.72
C GLY A 721 -29.31 -28.63 20.54
N PRO A 722 -28.70 -29.44 19.66
CA PRO A 722 -27.27 -29.39 19.38
C PRO A 722 -26.87 -28.05 18.77
N LEU A 723 -25.72 -27.50 19.13
CA LEU A 723 -25.11 -26.34 18.48
C LEU A 723 -24.41 -26.81 17.20
N PRO A 724 -24.87 -26.39 16.01
CA PRO A 724 -24.15 -26.69 14.77
C PRO A 724 -22.89 -25.83 14.70
N LEU A 725 -21.74 -26.48 14.51
CA LEU A 725 -20.46 -25.84 14.21
C LEU A 725 -19.98 -26.30 12.84
N ARG A 726 -19.78 -25.37 11.92
CA ARG A 726 -19.11 -25.63 10.65
C ARG A 726 -17.66 -25.20 10.75
N VAL A 727 -16.76 -26.13 10.50
CA VAL A 727 -15.32 -25.90 10.49
C VAL A 727 -14.84 -26.03 9.07
N VAL A 728 -14.10 -25.02 8.61
CA VAL A 728 -13.44 -24.98 7.31
C VAL A 728 -11.95 -24.95 7.57
N SER A 729 -11.20 -25.97 7.15
CA SER A 729 -9.73 -25.92 7.14
C SER A 729 -9.23 -25.54 5.76
N THR A 730 -8.22 -24.69 5.69
CA THR A 730 -7.60 -24.26 4.44
C THR A 730 -6.15 -24.73 4.38
N ALA A 731 -5.80 -25.42 3.30
CA ALA A 731 -4.45 -25.90 3.00
C ALA A 731 -3.95 -25.29 1.69
N VAL A 732 -2.64 -25.22 1.55
CA VAL A 732 -1.97 -24.72 0.34
C VAL A 732 -1.96 -25.81 -0.73
N GLY A 733 -2.17 -25.40 -1.98
CA GLY A 733 -2.15 -26.27 -3.14
C GLY A 733 -3.51 -26.89 -3.44
N LEU A 734 -3.59 -27.50 -4.62
CA LEU A 734 -4.73 -28.30 -5.06
C LEU A 734 -4.41 -29.78 -4.84
N PRO A 735 -5.39 -30.63 -4.53
CA PRO A 735 -5.11 -32.02 -4.18
C PRO A 735 -4.68 -32.84 -5.40
N ASP A 736 -3.87 -33.87 -5.16
CA ASP A 736 -3.45 -34.78 -6.20
C ASP A 736 -4.58 -35.72 -6.67
N GLY A 737 -4.48 -36.23 -7.89
CA GLY A 737 -5.37 -37.29 -8.39
C GLY A 737 -6.81 -36.85 -8.70
N VAL A 738 -7.15 -35.57 -8.56
CA VAL A 738 -8.45 -34.98 -8.96
C VAL A 738 -8.44 -34.34 -10.34
N GLY A 739 -7.30 -34.37 -11.03
CA GLY A 739 -7.13 -33.76 -12.35
C GLY A 739 -6.93 -32.24 -12.31
N ALA A 740 -6.37 -31.70 -11.22
CA ALA A 740 -5.97 -30.30 -11.13
C ALA A 740 -5.04 -29.91 -12.30
N PRO A 741 -5.13 -28.67 -12.81
CA PRO A 741 -4.28 -28.23 -13.91
C PRO A 741 -2.83 -28.11 -13.47
N THR A 742 -1.91 -28.51 -14.34
CA THR A 742 -0.52 -28.03 -14.29
C THR A 742 -0.49 -26.68 -15.00
N LEU A 743 -0.07 -25.63 -14.29
CA LEU A 743 0.10 -24.32 -14.90
C LEU A 743 1.30 -24.34 -15.85
N ALA A 744 1.13 -23.72 -17.01
CA ALA A 744 2.26 -23.46 -17.90
C ALA A 744 3.17 -22.41 -17.28
N ALA A 745 4.42 -22.32 -17.75
CA ALA A 745 5.39 -21.38 -17.18
C ALA A 745 4.93 -19.91 -17.26
N ASP A 746 4.07 -19.57 -18.23
CA ASP A 746 3.49 -18.25 -18.41
C ASP A 746 2.21 -18.00 -17.58
N GLN A 747 1.92 -18.85 -16.60
CA GLN A 747 0.76 -18.75 -15.71
C GLN A 747 1.18 -18.88 -14.24
N SER A 748 0.48 -18.16 -13.38
CA SER A 748 0.66 -18.19 -11.92
C SER A 748 -0.68 -18.13 -11.23
N TRP A 749 -0.77 -18.69 -10.03
CA TRP A 749 -1.87 -18.37 -9.14
C TRP A 749 -1.93 -16.85 -8.91
N ALA A 750 -3.16 -16.33 -8.88
CA ALA A 750 -3.46 -14.94 -8.53
C ALA A 750 -2.98 -14.60 -7.11
N SER A 751 -2.84 -13.31 -6.84
CA SER A 751 -2.35 -12.83 -5.54
C SER A 751 -3.25 -13.26 -4.39
N TRP A 752 -2.66 -13.58 -3.24
CA TRP A 752 -3.36 -13.76 -1.98
C TRP A 752 -3.81 -12.39 -1.41
N PRO A 753 -4.92 -12.28 -0.66
CA PRO A 753 -5.94 -13.31 -0.39
C PRO A 753 -6.85 -13.58 -1.60
N SER A 754 -6.98 -14.85 -1.99
CA SER A 754 -7.90 -15.31 -3.05
C SER A 754 -8.12 -16.82 -2.93
N VAL A 755 -9.05 -17.43 -3.69
CA VAL A 755 -9.20 -18.90 -3.68
C VAL A 755 -8.09 -19.63 -4.45
N ALA A 756 -7.23 -18.88 -5.15
CA ALA A 756 -6.26 -19.41 -6.09
C ALA A 756 -5.21 -20.30 -5.39
N GLY A 757 -5.08 -21.53 -5.88
CA GLY A 757 -4.10 -22.47 -5.36
C GLY A 757 -4.38 -22.94 -3.93
N GLN A 758 -5.63 -22.88 -3.46
CA GLN A 758 -6.00 -23.27 -2.10
C GLN A 758 -7.04 -24.39 -2.06
N THR A 759 -6.97 -25.21 -1.01
CA THR A 759 -7.90 -26.32 -0.73
C THR A 759 -8.67 -26.06 0.56
N PHE A 760 -9.99 -26.05 0.47
CA PHE A 760 -10.92 -25.87 1.58
C PHE A 760 -11.61 -27.20 1.90
N VAL A 761 -11.46 -27.70 3.13
CA VAL A 761 -12.18 -28.89 3.61
C VAL A 761 -13.18 -28.48 4.66
N VAL A 762 -14.45 -28.75 4.38
CA VAL A 762 -15.58 -28.36 5.21
C VAL A 762 -16.15 -29.56 5.95
N ARG A 763 -16.41 -29.39 7.24
CA ARG A 763 -17.12 -30.38 8.07
C ARG A 763 -18.07 -29.71 9.04
N THR A 764 -19.26 -30.29 9.21
CA THR A 764 -20.26 -29.80 10.15
C THR A 764 -20.40 -30.75 11.35
N PHE A 765 -20.24 -30.22 12.55
CA PHE A 765 -20.46 -30.91 13.81
C PHE A 765 -21.76 -30.46 14.46
N ARG A 766 -22.42 -31.35 15.20
CA ARG A 766 -23.61 -31.04 16.01
C ARG A 766 -23.30 -31.40 17.45
N ILE A 767 -23.09 -30.39 18.30
CA ILE A 767 -22.51 -30.52 19.64
C ILE A 767 -23.53 -30.24 20.76
#